data_AF-J3F0E1-F1
#
_entry.id   AF-J3F0E1-F1
#
_cell.length_a   1.000
_cell.length_b   1.000
_cell.length_c   1.000
_cell.angle_alpha   90.00
_cell.angle_beta   90.00
_cell.angle_gamma   90.00
#
_symmetry.space_group_name_H-M   'P 1'
#
loop_
_entity.id
_entity.type
_entity.pdbx_description
1 polymer ?
#
loop_
_entity_poly.entity_id
_entity_poly.type
_entity_poly.pdbx_seq_one_letter_code
_entity_poly.pdbx_strand_id
1 'polypeptide(L)'
;MECAQPQPGEGSSVLLIVDDYPENLISMRALLQRQDWQVMTAASGFEALSLLLEHDVDLVLLDVQMPGMDGFEVARLMRGSQRTRLTPIIFLTANEQSQDAVIKGYASGAVDYLFKPFDPQILKPKVQALLEHQRNRRALQRLSQDLESARAFNASVLDNAAEGILVLAEDGLIRFANPAISRLLNAPVKELEGQEFLDFLQKPHIPLWADSEFYASYKRGETLRLHDALLRTAPGQQVPVALSCAPLPSEQHAMVVTVLDMSVVRHLHQQLEFQAVTDPLTGLLNRRGFYQTVENLLLRGERTDSSWVLMYLDLDGFKRVNDSLGHDAGDRVLRWVSEQLKACLRPFDILARMGGDEFTALLDLEFPEQAAKIAEKLIERVSICQQIEGLDIALGASIGIATYPDCGNNLDGLMRASDIAMYEAKRAGRQQYRFYDHEMNGRARSRLMLEESVRNAIENRDFNLVYQPQVAIGDGRIRGFEALLRWQHPSVGDVPPGLFLPLLEEATLISRLGSWIYHRSAGQRKAWEAEFSKDLVIGVSLSNTQFGLPNLVTELRQVLERHGLQPHQMEVEVTEEALTINPDETRKQLKLLRNLGVRVALDDFGSGSCSLSHLRDLELDTLKLDRHLIARLPDSSRDASLVRTVIDLCKEYGLLVIAEGVETVEQYQWLQAHGCEYVQGFLVARPLVAEDTARFTEPFDWSALAG
;
A
#
# COMPACT_ATOMS: atom_id res chain seq x y z
N MET A 1 27.23 49.17 31.76
CA MET A 1 26.47 50.35 31.30
C MET A 1 27.04 51.56 32.02
N GLU A 2 27.97 52.24 31.36
CA GLU A 2 28.24 53.64 31.61
C GLU A 2 27.01 54.45 31.21
N CYS A 3 26.66 55.44 32.04
CA CYS A 3 25.53 56.33 31.85
C CYS A 3 25.70 57.14 30.55
N ALA A 4 24.86 56.85 29.55
CA ALA A 4 24.62 57.76 28.45
C ALA A 4 23.80 58.95 28.96
N GLN A 5 24.33 60.16 28.77
CA GLN A 5 23.64 61.42 29.03
C GLN A 5 22.35 61.52 28.17
N PRO A 6 21.28 62.16 28.68
CA PRO A 6 20.04 62.28 27.93
C PRO A 6 20.23 63.19 26.72
N GLN A 7 19.80 62.72 25.55
CA GLN A 7 19.73 63.51 24.31
C GLN A 7 18.81 64.73 24.51
N PRO A 8 19.11 65.89 23.89
CA PRO A 8 18.24 67.06 23.94
C PRO A 8 16.89 66.74 23.26
N GLY A 9 15.80 67.14 23.90
CA GLY A 9 14.45 66.68 23.59
C GLY A 9 14.05 66.79 22.11
N GLU A 10 13.64 65.64 21.55
CA GLU A 10 12.91 65.57 20.29
C GLU A 10 11.65 66.43 20.38
N GLY A 11 11.59 67.53 19.61
CA GLY A 11 10.34 68.23 19.33
C GLY A 11 10.35 69.76 19.46
N SER A 12 11.45 70.42 19.82
CA SER A 12 11.47 71.89 19.80
C SER A 12 11.54 72.39 18.36
N SER A 13 10.54 73.15 17.92
CA SER A 13 10.56 73.72 16.58
C SER A 13 11.63 74.78 16.45
N VAL A 14 12.12 75.03 15.24
CA VAL A 14 13.12 76.06 15.00
C VAL A 14 12.49 77.24 14.26
N LEU A 15 12.51 78.41 14.90
CA LEU A 15 12.08 79.68 14.33
C LEU A 15 13.32 80.49 13.94
N LEU A 16 13.46 80.82 12.66
CA LEU A 16 14.53 81.71 12.19
C LEU A 16 13.99 83.14 12.03
N ILE A 17 14.69 84.10 12.60
CA ILE A 17 14.39 85.53 12.49
C ILE A 17 15.51 86.19 11.71
N VAL A 18 15.17 86.94 10.67
CA VAL A 18 16.14 87.55 9.78
C VAL A 18 15.83 89.04 9.68
N ASP A 19 16.79 89.87 10.08
CA ASP A 19 16.69 91.33 10.13
C ASP A 19 18.09 91.94 10.11
N ASP A 20 18.31 93.02 9.39
CA ASP A 20 19.62 93.68 9.25
C ASP A 20 19.96 94.58 10.45
N TYR A 21 18.98 94.95 11.27
CA TYR A 21 19.20 95.72 12.49
C TYR A 21 19.34 94.80 13.72
N PRO A 22 20.50 94.83 14.42
CA PRO A 22 20.71 94.02 15.63
C PRO A 22 19.67 94.27 16.73
N GLU A 23 19.16 95.50 16.83
CA GLU A 23 18.14 95.89 17.81
C GLU A 23 16.81 95.15 17.60
N ASN A 24 16.41 94.94 16.34
CA ASN A 24 15.20 94.19 15.99
C ASN A 24 15.35 92.70 16.34
N LEU A 25 16.51 92.11 16.02
CA LEU A 25 16.81 90.71 16.34
C LEU A 25 16.75 90.45 17.85
N ILE A 26 17.35 91.32 18.67
CA ILE A 26 17.32 91.21 20.14
C ILE A 26 15.88 91.32 20.65
N SER A 27 15.13 92.29 20.16
CA SER A 27 13.74 92.54 20.58
C SER A 27 12.82 91.37 20.21
N MET A 28 12.90 90.89 18.98
CA MET A 28 12.09 89.77 18.49
C MET A 28 12.46 88.45 19.16
N ARG A 29 13.75 88.22 19.40
CA ARG A 29 14.22 87.05 20.16
C ARG A 29 13.66 87.08 21.57
N ALA A 30 13.75 88.20 22.28
CA ALA A 30 13.17 88.35 23.62
C ALA A 30 11.64 88.15 23.64
N LEU A 31 10.94 88.65 22.62
CA LEU A 31 9.48 88.53 22.49
C LEU A 31 9.01 87.09 22.26
N LEU A 32 9.72 86.37 21.40
CA LEU A 32 9.35 85.04 20.91
C LEU A 32 10.09 83.91 21.62
N GLN A 33 10.96 84.21 22.58
CA GLN A 33 11.63 83.20 23.40
C GLN A 33 10.58 82.42 24.20
N ARG A 34 10.49 81.11 23.94
CA ARG A 34 9.64 80.17 24.67
C ARG A 34 10.34 78.83 24.83
N GLN A 35 9.79 77.97 25.68
CA GLN A 35 10.25 76.59 25.82
C GLN A 35 9.82 75.71 24.64
N ASP A 36 8.73 76.09 23.95
CA ASP A 36 8.10 75.28 22.92
C ASP A 36 8.86 75.30 21.58
N TRP A 37 9.77 76.26 21.35
CA TRP A 37 10.59 76.35 20.15
C TRP A 37 11.90 77.12 20.41
N GLN A 38 12.91 76.83 19.60
CA GLN A 38 14.20 77.51 19.58
C GLN A 38 14.17 78.67 18.60
N VAL A 39 14.61 79.86 19.05
CA VAL A 39 14.75 81.04 18.19
C VAL A 39 16.19 81.17 17.72
N MET A 40 16.38 81.24 16.41
CA MET A 40 17.63 81.53 15.73
C MET A 40 17.53 82.90 15.05
N THR A 41 18.65 83.61 14.95
CA THR A 41 18.69 84.96 14.39
C THR A 41 19.77 85.04 13.32
N ALA A 42 19.50 85.74 12.22
CA ALA A 42 20.47 86.08 11.17
C ALA A 42 20.43 87.58 10.89
N ALA A 43 21.61 88.19 10.75
CA ALA A 43 21.78 89.61 10.47
C ALA A 43 21.77 89.95 8.96
N SER A 44 21.64 88.95 8.08
CA SER A 44 21.59 89.15 6.63
C SER A 44 20.92 87.98 5.92
N GLY A 45 20.47 88.21 4.69
CA GLY A 45 19.93 87.15 3.83
C GLY A 45 20.94 86.01 3.53
N PHE A 46 22.22 86.32 3.42
CA PHE A 46 23.27 85.31 3.21
C PHE A 46 23.44 84.41 4.44
N GLU A 47 23.49 85.01 5.63
CA GLU A 47 23.56 84.26 6.90
C GLU A 47 22.30 83.42 7.10
N ALA A 48 21.12 83.93 6.76
CA ALA A 48 19.87 83.17 6.82
C ALA A 48 19.90 81.92 5.94
N LEU A 49 20.39 82.03 4.71
CA LEU A 49 20.53 80.88 3.80
C LEU A 49 21.56 79.87 4.30
N SER A 50 22.68 80.32 4.87
CA SER A 50 23.66 79.43 5.53
C SER A 50 23.03 78.65 6.68
N LEU A 51 22.28 79.31 7.56
CA LEU A 51 21.58 78.65 8.66
C LEU A 51 20.50 77.67 8.19
N LEU A 52 19.82 77.96 7.07
CA LEU A 52 18.84 77.07 6.45
C LEU A 52 19.46 75.83 5.79
N LEU A 53 20.76 75.85 5.48
CA LEU A 53 21.51 74.67 5.02
C LEU A 53 21.95 73.80 6.20
N GLU A 54 22.31 74.42 7.32
CA GLU A 54 22.82 73.73 8.51
C GLU A 54 21.69 73.19 9.41
N HIS A 55 20.54 73.87 9.47
CA HIS A 55 19.46 73.58 10.41
C HIS A 55 18.09 73.40 9.73
N ASP A 56 17.26 72.50 10.29
CA ASP A 56 15.88 72.29 9.83
C ASP A 56 14.92 73.32 10.45
N VAL A 57 14.82 74.47 9.79
CA VAL A 57 13.94 75.57 10.21
C VAL A 57 12.47 75.27 9.88
N ASP A 58 11.59 75.46 10.88
CA ASP A 58 10.14 75.23 10.79
C ASP A 58 9.35 76.46 10.38
N LEU A 59 9.86 77.66 10.64
CA LEU A 59 9.25 78.94 10.25
C LEU A 59 10.31 80.02 10.13
N VAL A 60 10.19 80.88 9.12
CA VAL A 60 11.08 82.04 8.93
C VAL A 60 10.28 83.33 9.08
N LEU A 61 10.73 84.21 9.97
CA LEU A 61 10.36 85.62 10.04
C LEU A 61 11.43 86.42 9.30
N LEU A 62 11.06 87.06 8.19
CA LEU A 62 12.01 87.61 7.24
C LEU A 62 11.72 89.08 7.00
N ASP A 63 12.68 89.96 7.31
CA ASP A 63 12.59 91.35 6.86
C ASP A 63 12.67 91.42 5.33
N VAL A 64 11.83 92.26 4.75
CA VAL A 64 11.80 92.52 3.31
C VAL A 64 12.96 93.43 2.91
N GLN A 65 13.29 94.44 3.72
CA GLN A 65 14.27 95.47 3.37
C GLN A 65 15.61 95.20 4.06
N MET A 66 16.53 94.52 3.35
CA MET A 66 17.87 94.23 3.85
C MET A 66 18.93 94.59 2.79
N PRO A 67 20.13 95.07 3.20
CA PRO A 67 21.21 95.41 2.28
C PRO A 67 21.83 94.16 1.62
N GLY A 68 22.16 94.28 0.34
CA GLY A 68 22.78 93.21 -0.46
C GLY A 68 21.77 92.22 -1.05
N MET A 69 21.06 91.47 -0.20
CA MET A 69 20.04 90.50 -0.60
C MET A 69 18.75 90.79 0.15
N ASP A 70 17.69 91.14 -0.58
CA ASP A 70 16.39 91.47 -0.01
C ASP A 70 15.62 90.20 0.43
N GLY A 71 14.57 90.38 1.24
CA GLY A 71 13.78 89.25 1.74
C GLY A 71 13.07 88.46 0.63
N PHE A 72 12.73 89.10 -0.50
CA PHE A 72 12.08 88.40 -1.61
C PHE A 72 13.04 87.46 -2.33
N GLU A 73 14.30 87.86 -2.48
CA GLU A 73 15.35 87.03 -3.06
C GLU A 73 15.68 85.81 -2.18
N VAL A 74 15.75 85.99 -0.87
CA VAL A 74 15.90 84.87 0.09
C VAL A 74 14.72 83.89 -0.02
N ALA A 75 13.48 84.38 -0.06
CA ALA A 75 12.30 83.52 -0.20
C ALA A 75 12.30 82.75 -1.53
N ARG A 76 12.70 83.38 -2.64
CA ARG A 76 12.81 82.72 -3.94
C ARG A 76 13.84 81.58 -3.91
N LEU A 77 14.99 81.80 -3.26
CA LEU A 77 16.02 80.77 -3.09
C LEU A 77 15.55 79.62 -2.19
N MET A 78 14.80 79.91 -1.12
CA MET A 78 14.17 78.88 -0.30
C MET A 78 13.17 78.03 -1.10
N ARG A 79 12.34 78.65 -1.95
CA ARG A 79 11.39 77.92 -2.80
C ARG A 79 12.07 77.06 -3.87
N GLY A 80 13.29 77.39 -4.27
CA GLY A 80 14.11 76.59 -5.19
C GLY A 80 14.73 75.33 -4.59
N SER A 81 14.80 75.19 -3.26
CA SER A 81 15.45 74.05 -2.58
C SER A 81 14.44 72.99 -2.13
N GLN A 82 14.69 71.70 -2.42
CA GLN A 82 13.82 70.61 -1.96
C GLN A 82 13.61 70.58 -0.44
N ARG A 83 14.59 71.05 0.34
CA ARG A 83 14.58 71.03 1.80
C ARG A 83 13.73 72.15 2.41
N THR A 84 13.79 73.36 1.84
CA THR A 84 13.17 74.57 2.42
C THR A 84 11.97 75.09 1.63
N ARG A 85 11.67 74.49 0.46
CA ARG A 85 10.54 74.91 -0.40
C ARG A 85 9.18 74.87 0.27
N LEU A 86 9.02 74.08 1.33
CA LEU A 86 7.76 73.97 2.07
C LEU A 86 7.81 74.65 3.44
N THR A 87 8.89 75.33 3.81
CA THR A 87 8.99 76.06 5.08
C THR A 87 8.16 77.35 4.99
N PRO A 88 7.22 77.60 5.92
CA PRO A 88 6.43 78.83 5.93
C PRO A 88 7.33 80.05 6.16
N ILE A 89 6.97 81.17 5.53
CA ILE A 89 7.67 82.45 5.63
C ILE A 89 6.64 83.52 6.00
N ILE A 90 6.91 84.28 7.05
CA ILE A 90 6.20 85.51 7.39
C ILE A 90 7.13 86.68 7.06
N PHE A 91 6.68 87.58 6.19
CA PHE A 91 7.43 88.79 5.88
C PHE A 91 7.16 89.91 6.89
N LEU A 92 8.21 90.61 7.29
CA LEU A 92 8.16 91.81 8.11
C LEU A 92 8.43 93.03 7.21
N THR A 93 7.56 94.03 7.22
CA THR A 93 7.71 95.21 6.33
C THR A 93 7.38 96.52 7.03
N ALA A 94 8.02 97.62 6.63
CA ALA A 94 7.92 98.92 7.30
C ALA A 94 6.88 99.90 6.71
N ASN A 95 6.24 99.60 5.57
CA ASN A 95 5.35 100.53 4.86
C ASN A 95 3.96 99.95 4.56
N GLU A 96 2.88 100.66 4.97
CA GLU A 96 1.48 100.27 4.73
C GLU A 96 0.95 100.53 3.30
N GLN A 97 1.70 101.21 2.42
CA GLN A 97 1.11 101.83 1.22
C GLN A 97 1.49 101.27 -0.16
N SER A 98 1.71 99.97 -0.34
CA SER A 98 1.70 99.41 -1.70
C SER A 98 1.14 97.99 -1.78
N GLN A 99 -0.08 97.86 -2.33
CA GLN A 99 -0.69 96.57 -2.69
C GLN A 99 0.26 95.71 -3.55
N ASP A 100 1.09 96.33 -4.39
CA ASP A 100 2.08 95.65 -5.23
C ASP A 100 3.15 94.88 -4.46
N ALA A 101 3.58 95.36 -3.27
CA ALA A 101 4.59 94.67 -2.46
C ALA A 101 4.02 93.42 -1.77
N VAL A 102 2.75 93.49 -1.33
CA VAL A 102 2.01 92.37 -0.76
C VAL A 102 1.72 91.31 -1.83
N ILE A 103 1.30 91.73 -3.02
CA ILE A 103 1.05 90.83 -4.17
C ILE A 103 2.33 90.14 -4.62
N LYS A 104 3.45 90.88 -4.75
CA LYS A 104 4.75 90.30 -5.15
C LYS A 104 5.24 89.24 -4.20
N GLY A 105 5.06 89.41 -2.90
CA GLY A 105 5.59 88.42 -1.98
C GLY A 105 4.67 87.20 -1.76
N TYR A 106 3.34 87.30 -1.92
CA TYR A 106 2.50 86.11 -2.06
C TYR A 106 2.90 85.32 -3.33
N ALA A 107 3.19 86.03 -4.44
CA ALA A 107 3.76 85.42 -5.63
C ALA A 107 5.17 84.83 -5.42
N SER A 108 5.92 85.31 -4.43
CA SER A 108 7.23 84.78 -4.00
C SER A 108 7.11 83.67 -2.95
N GLY A 109 5.88 83.29 -2.56
CA GLY A 109 5.61 82.15 -1.69
C GLY A 109 5.52 82.47 -0.19
N ALA A 110 5.25 83.71 0.22
CA ALA A 110 4.96 84.03 1.62
C ALA A 110 3.64 83.39 2.08
N VAL A 111 3.58 83.02 3.37
CA VAL A 111 2.35 82.55 4.00
C VAL A 111 1.59 83.70 4.66
N ASP A 112 2.28 84.74 5.13
CA ASP A 112 1.66 85.88 5.82
C ASP A 112 2.57 87.14 5.83
N TYR A 113 2.01 88.29 6.21
CA TYR A 113 2.69 89.60 6.32
C TYR A 113 2.42 90.28 7.65
N LEU A 114 3.44 90.95 8.21
CA LEU A 114 3.32 91.80 9.40
C LEU A 114 4.02 93.15 9.20
N PHE A 115 3.35 94.23 9.60
CA PHE A 115 3.84 95.60 9.48
C PHE A 115 4.55 96.05 10.77
N LYS A 116 5.72 96.71 10.64
CA LYS A 116 6.46 97.31 11.77
C LYS A 116 5.93 98.74 12.05
N PRO A 117 5.66 99.12 13.31
CA PRO A 117 5.73 98.31 14.52
C PRO A 117 4.56 97.33 14.63
N PHE A 118 4.84 96.05 14.88
CA PHE A 118 3.82 94.99 14.99
C PHE A 118 3.35 94.82 16.44
N ASP A 119 2.08 94.48 16.64
CA ASP A 119 1.53 94.15 17.95
C ASP A 119 2.03 92.76 18.42
N PRO A 120 2.72 92.66 19.56
CA PRO A 120 3.09 91.39 20.19
C PRO A 120 1.93 90.40 20.35
N GLN A 121 0.72 90.89 20.59
CA GLN A 121 -0.48 90.07 20.76
C GLN A 121 -0.93 89.42 19.45
N ILE A 122 -0.45 89.89 18.30
CA ILE A 122 -0.76 89.34 16.97
C ILE A 122 0.36 88.44 16.45
N LEU A 123 1.61 88.86 16.59
CA LEU A 123 2.77 88.11 16.09
C LEU A 123 2.91 86.74 16.76
N LYS A 124 2.76 86.69 18.08
CA LYS A 124 2.99 85.46 18.85
C LYS A 124 1.98 84.35 18.53
N PRO A 125 0.65 84.59 18.49
CA PRO A 125 -0.31 83.55 18.07
C PRO A 125 -0.12 83.09 16.62
N LYS A 126 0.25 83.98 15.70
CA LYS A 126 0.51 83.62 14.29
C LYS A 126 1.72 82.69 14.14
N VAL A 127 2.82 83.02 14.81
CA VAL A 127 4.02 82.17 14.87
C VAL A 127 3.66 80.79 15.43
N GLN A 128 2.90 80.76 16.53
CA GLN A 128 2.46 79.50 17.15
C GLN A 128 1.63 78.64 16.19
N ALA A 129 0.62 79.23 15.54
CA ALA A 129 -0.27 78.50 14.63
C ALA A 129 0.48 77.89 13.43
N LEU A 130 1.43 78.62 12.85
CA LEU A 130 2.22 78.13 11.71
C LEU A 130 3.24 77.06 12.11
N LEU A 131 3.86 77.20 13.28
CA LEU A 131 4.76 76.18 13.81
C LEU A 131 3.99 74.87 14.13
N GLU A 132 2.79 74.97 14.71
CA GLU A 132 1.92 73.82 14.98
C GLU A 132 1.47 73.13 13.68
N HIS A 133 1.07 73.91 12.67
CA HIS A 133 0.71 73.36 11.36
C HIS A 133 1.89 72.62 10.71
N GLN A 134 3.10 73.19 10.79
CA GLN A 134 4.31 72.56 10.24
C GLN A 134 4.65 71.24 10.94
N ARG A 135 4.49 71.17 12.27
CA ARG A 135 4.66 69.93 13.04
C ARG A 135 3.68 68.85 12.60
N ASN A 136 2.39 69.18 12.51
CA ASN A 136 1.35 68.24 12.11
C ASN A 136 1.61 67.67 10.71
N ARG A 137 2.05 68.52 9.77
CA ARG A 137 2.40 68.07 8.42
C ARG A 137 3.57 67.10 8.40
N ARG A 138 4.65 67.40 9.13
CA ARG A 138 5.81 66.49 9.25
C ARG A 138 5.43 65.16 9.91
N ALA A 139 4.59 65.20 10.95
CA ALA A 139 4.10 64.00 11.62
C ALA A 139 3.28 63.09 10.68
N LEU A 140 2.37 63.68 9.88
CA LEU A 140 1.59 62.94 8.89
C LEU A 140 2.47 62.29 7.80
N GLN A 141 3.49 63.01 7.32
CA GLN A 141 4.43 62.46 6.34
C GLN A 141 5.22 61.27 6.89
N ARG A 142 5.72 61.37 8.13
CA ARG A 142 6.42 60.27 8.81
C ARG A 142 5.51 59.06 8.97
N LEU A 143 4.29 59.26 9.48
CA LEU A 143 3.33 58.18 9.67
C LEU A 143 2.99 57.47 8.34
N SER A 144 2.85 58.22 7.25
CA SER A 144 2.62 57.66 5.91
C SER A 144 3.81 56.81 5.44
N GLN A 145 5.03 57.29 5.64
CA GLN A 145 6.24 56.54 5.28
C GLN A 145 6.40 55.28 6.14
N ASP A 146 6.14 55.38 7.45
CA ASP A 146 6.18 54.25 8.37
C ASP A 146 5.14 53.19 7.98
N LEU A 147 3.93 53.61 7.60
CA LEU A 147 2.88 52.71 7.12
C LEU A 147 3.27 52.01 5.81
N GLU A 148 3.81 52.74 4.84
CA GLU A 148 4.29 52.16 3.58
C GLU A 148 5.43 51.17 3.80
N SER A 149 6.39 51.54 4.66
CA SER A 149 7.51 50.67 5.04
C SER A 149 7.03 49.39 5.72
N ALA A 150 6.10 49.51 6.70
CA ALA A 150 5.52 48.35 7.37
C ALA A 150 4.72 47.45 6.41
N ARG A 151 3.97 48.04 5.46
CA ARG A 151 3.27 47.28 4.42
C ARG A 151 4.22 46.51 3.51
N ALA A 152 5.28 47.18 3.03
CA ALA A 152 6.28 46.56 2.18
C ALA A 152 7.02 45.43 2.90
N PHE A 153 7.37 45.65 4.18
CA PHE A 153 7.98 44.62 5.02
C PHE A 153 7.07 43.39 5.17
N ASN A 154 5.80 43.58 5.54
CA ASN A 154 4.85 42.49 5.70
C ASN A 154 4.62 41.70 4.40
N ALA A 155 4.50 42.39 3.26
CA ALA A 155 4.38 41.72 1.95
C ALA A 155 5.62 40.87 1.65
N SER A 156 6.83 41.42 1.90
CA SER A 156 8.08 40.68 1.72
C SER A 156 8.20 39.45 2.62
N VAL A 157 7.68 39.50 3.85
CA VAL A 157 7.65 38.34 4.76
C VAL A 157 6.74 37.24 4.20
N LEU A 158 5.56 37.60 3.70
CA LEU A 158 4.61 36.63 3.14
C LEU A 158 5.11 36.01 1.82
N ASP A 159 5.78 36.80 0.98
CA ASP A 159 6.33 36.34 -0.30
C ASP A 159 7.49 35.36 -0.15
N ASN A 160 8.31 35.55 0.89
CA ASN A 160 9.47 34.69 1.19
C ASN A 160 9.16 33.57 2.17
N ALA A 161 7.92 33.44 2.65
CA ALA A 161 7.51 32.32 3.49
C ALA A 161 7.66 31.00 2.72
N ALA A 162 8.22 29.99 3.39
CA ALA A 162 8.34 28.64 2.81
C ALA A 162 6.99 27.90 2.83
N GLU A 163 6.15 28.19 3.82
CA GLU A 163 4.81 27.60 3.98
C GLU A 163 3.80 28.29 3.07
N GLY A 164 2.85 27.50 2.57
CA GLY A 164 1.69 28.04 1.87
C GLY A 164 0.79 28.79 2.83
N ILE A 165 0.44 30.03 2.52
CA ILE A 165 -0.44 30.86 3.34
C ILE A 165 -1.64 31.27 2.50
N LEU A 166 -2.82 30.97 3.02
CA LEU A 166 -4.11 31.39 2.47
C LEU A 166 -4.85 32.23 3.52
N VAL A 167 -5.63 33.21 3.06
CA VAL A 167 -6.65 33.87 3.90
C VAL A 167 -8.02 33.51 3.33
N LEU A 168 -8.87 32.89 4.13
CA LEU A 168 -10.22 32.53 3.77
C LEU A 168 -11.21 33.53 4.36
N ALA A 169 -12.20 33.93 3.59
CA ALA A 169 -13.35 34.67 4.08
C ALA A 169 -14.27 33.78 4.93
N GLU A 170 -15.24 34.39 5.60
CA GLU A 170 -16.25 33.66 6.39
C GLU A 170 -17.05 32.64 5.56
N ASP A 171 -17.22 32.87 4.25
CA ASP A 171 -17.90 31.98 3.31
C ASP A 171 -17.00 30.86 2.74
N GLY A 172 -15.71 30.81 3.11
CA GLY A 172 -14.76 29.80 2.65
C GLY A 172 -14.02 30.16 1.37
N LEU A 173 -14.27 31.35 0.80
CA LEU A 173 -13.57 31.82 -0.40
C LEU A 173 -12.15 32.31 -0.06
N ILE A 174 -11.20 31.98 -0.94
CA ILE A 174 -9.81 32.44 -0.81
C ILE A 174 -9.73 33.93 -1.16
N ARG A 175 -9.34 34.77 -0.21
CA ARG A 175 -9.10 36.22 -0.40
C ARG A 175 -7.65 36.58 -0.66
N PHE A 176 -6.73 35.73 -0.24
CA PHE A 176 -5.30 35.94 -0.41
C PHE A 176 -4.59 34.60 -0.49
N ALA A 177 -3.59 34.52 -1.36
CA ALA A 177 -2.71 33.36 -1.48
C ALA A 177 -1.26 33.84 -1.71
N ASN A 178 -0.32 33.31 -0.94
CA ASN A 178 1.09 33.65 -1.12
C ASN A 178 1.75 32.84 -2.27
N PRO A 179 2.97 33.20 -2.71
CA PRO A 179 3.68 32.46 -3.75
C PRO A 179 4.00 30.99 -3.39
N ALA A 180 4.11 30.64 -2.11
CA ALA A 180 4.37 29.26 -1.69
C ALA A 180 3.16 28.34 -1.93
N ILE A 181 1.93 28.78 -1.59
CA ILE A 181 0.74 27.96 -1.87
C ILE A 181 0.47 27.85 -3.37
N SER A 182 0.78 28.90 -4.14
CA SER A 182 0.69 28.87 -5.61
C SER A 182 1.60 27.80 -6.22
N ARG A 183 2.83 27.66 -5.71
CA ARG A 183 3.75 26.58 -6.11
C ARG A 183 3.26 25.20 -5.67
N LEU A 184 2.75 25.07 -4.44
CA LEU A 184 2.25 23.81 -3.89
C LEU A 184 1.04 23.27 -4.67
N LEU A 185 0.06 24.14 -4.99
CA LEU A 185 -1.15 23.77 -5.73
C LEU A 185 -0.97 23.76 -7.25
N ASN A 186 0.20 24.20 -7.75
CA ASN A 186 0.49 24.39 -9.16
C ASN A 186 -0.58 25.23 -9.90
N ALA A 187 -0.98 26.33 -9.27
CA ALA A 187 -1.99 27.25 -9.76
C ALA A 187 -1.55 28.71 -9.48
N PRO A 188 -1.69 29.64 -10.43
CA PRO A 188 -1.33 31.03 -10.20
C PRO A 188 -2.25 31.67 -9.14
N VAL A 189 -1.70 32.58 -8.33
CA VAL A 189 -2.42 33.27 -7.23
C VAL A 189 -3.77 33.84 -7.69
N LYS A 190 -3.82 34.42 -8.89
CA LYS A 190 -5.04 35.01 -9.47
C LYS A 190 -6.17 33.99 -9.75
N GLU A 191 -5.83 32.72 -9.93
CA GLU A 191 -6.81 31.65 -10.12
C GLU A 191 -7.26 31.03 -8.79
N LEU A 192 -6.44 31.16 -7.75
CA LEU A 192 -6.77 30.72 -6.40
C LEU A 192 -7.72 31.71 -5.71
N GLU A 193 -7.46 33.01 -5.85
CA GLU A 193 -8.31 34.06 -5.28
C GLU A 193 -9.73 34.02 -5.86
N GLY A 194 -10.72 33.94 -4.98
CA GLY A 194 -12.14 33.85 -5.33
C GLY A 194 -12.68 32.43 -5.52
N GLN A 195 -11.85 31.38 -5.40
CA GLN A 195 -12.32 29.99 -5.37
C GLN A 195 -12.61 29.50 -3.94
N GLU A 196 -13.42 28.46 -3.83
CA GLU A 196 -13.68 27.79 -2.55
C GLU A 196 -12.48 26.94 -2.13
N PHE A 197 -12.05 27.09 -0.87
CA PHE A 197 -10.95 26.28 -0.33
C PHE A 197 -11.24 24.77 -0.38
N LEU A 198 -12.51 24.37 -0.21
CA LEU A 198 -12.91 22.97 -0.21
C LEU A 198 -12.70 22.27 -1.56
N ASP A 199 -12.69 23.01 -2.68
CA ASP A 199 -12.42 22.44 -4.01
C ASP A 199 -10.99 21.88 -4.13
N PHE A 200 -10.08 22.38 -3.30
CA PHE A 200 -8.70 21.90 -3.21
C PHE A 200 -8.54 20.84 -2.13
N LEU A 201 -9.46 20.70 -1.18
CA LEU A 201 -9.37 19.75 -0.06
C LEU A 201 -10.01 18.41 -0.41
N GLN A 202 -9.18 17.37 -0.57
CA GLN A 202 -9.65 16.02 -0.87
C GLN A 202 -9.86 15.17 0.39
N LYS A 203 -9.03 15.39 1.42
CA LYS A 203 -9.14 14.72 2.72
C LYS A 203 -8.96 15.76 3.84
N PRO A 204 -9.88 15.85 4.80
CA PRO A 204 -11.18 15.18 4.84
C PRO A 204 -12.11 15.64 3.71
N HIS A 205 -12.98 14.74 3.21
CA HIS A 205 -14.02 15.14 2.25
C HIS A 205 -15.10 15.90 3.01
N ILE A 206 -15.37 17.14 2.61
CA ILE A 206 -16.39 17.99 3.22
C ILE A 206 -17.29 18.52 2.10
N PRO A 207 -18.60 18.21 2.11
CA PRO A 207 -19.49 18.60 1.02
C PRO A 207 -19.90 20.08 1.05
N LEU A 208 -19.94 20.71 2.23
CA LEU A 208 -20.41 22.09 2.43
C LEU A 208 -19.53 22.82 3.45
N TRP A 209 -19.17 24.07 3.17
CA TRP A 209 -18.36 24.90 4.08
C TRP A 209 -19.01 25.12 5.45
N ALA A 210 -20.33 25.36 5.47
CA ALA A 210 -21.07 25.61 6.71
C ALA A 210 -21.05 24.43 7.70
N ASP A 211 -20.89 23.20 7.20
CA ASP A 211 -20.82 21.98 8.01
C ASP A 211 -19.38 21.58 8.35
N SER A 212 -18.40 22.37 7.90
CA SER A 212 -16.99 22.06 8.08
C SER A 212 -16.50 22.37 9.49
N GLU A 213 -15.53 21.58 9.96
CA GLU A 213 -14.84 21.87 11.22
C GLU A 213 -14.07 23.20 11.15
N PHE A 214 -13.66 23.63 9.95
CA PHE A 214 -13.05 24.94 9.69
C PHE A 214 -14.01 26.08 10.06
N TYR A 215 -15.25 26.04 9.58
CA TYR A 215 -16.25 27.06 9.88
C TYR A 215 -16.67 27.03 11.35
N ALA A 216 -16.77 25.83 11.93
CA ALA A 216 -17.09 25.66 13.33
C ALA A 216 -15.98 26.23 14.24
N SER A 217 -14.70 25.98 13.93
CA SER A 217 -13.56 26.52 14.69
C SER A 217 -13.43 28.03 14.53
N TYR A 218 -13.71 28.56 13.33
CA TYR A 218 -13.81 30.01 13.10
C TYR A 218 -14.81 30.68 14.04
N LYS A 219 -16.04 30.15 14.13
CA LYS A 219 -17.07 30.71 15.02
C LYS A 219 -16.70 30.65 16.49
N ARG A 220 -15.94 29.62 16.90
CA ARG A 220 -15.48 29.46 18.29
C ARG A 220 -14.24 30.31 18.61
N GLY A 221 -13.56 30.87 17.60
CA GLY A 221 -12.29 31.58 17.83
C GLY A 221 -11.11 30.64 18.07
N GLU A 222 -11.21 29.38 17.66
CA GLU A 222 -10.22 28.33 17.97
C GLU A 222 -9.31 28.02 16.78
N THR A 223 -8.08 27.60 17.06
CA THR A 223 -7.15 27.11 16.03
C THR A 223 -7.42 25.63 15.76
N LEU A 224 -7.72 25.29 14.50
CA LEU A 224 -7.86 23.92 14.01
C LEU A 224 -6.54 23.44 13.41
N ARG A 225 -6.11 22.21 13.72
CA ARG A 225 -4.92 21.59 13.14
C ARG A 225 -5.25 20.23 12.56
N LEU A 226 -4.86 20.00 11.31
CA LEU A 226 -5.02 18.73 10.60
C LEU A 226 -3.64 18.25 10.16
N HIS A 227 -3.20 17.08 10.63
CA HIS A 227 -1.87 16.54 10.32
C HIS A 227 -1.85 15.55 9.14
N ASP A 228 -3.02 15.15 8.65
CA ASP A 228 -3.19 14.16 7.57
C ASP A 228 -4.24 14.62 6.55
N ALA A 229 -4.08 15.86 6.09
CA ALA A 229 -4.91 16.40 5.02
C ALA A 229 -4.29 16.08 3.65
N LEU A 230 -5.15 15.99 2.64
CA LEU A 230 -4.74 15.86 1.24
C LEU A 230 -5.32 17.03 0.47
N LEU A 231 -4.45 17.80 -0.16
CA LEU A 231 -4.84 18.79 -1.15
C LEU A 231 -4.71 18.20 -2.56
N ARG A 232 -5.49 18.75 -3.48
CA ARG A 232 -5.45 18.42 -4.89
C ARG A 232 -4.95 19.64 -5.66
N THR A 233 -3.92 19.42 -6.48
CA THR A 233 -3.41 20.45 -7.40
C THR A 233 -4.35 20.64 -8.58
N ALA A 234 -4.21 21.75 -9.32
CA ALA A 234 -4.96 21.98 -10.57
C ALA A 234 -4.90 20.79 -11.58
N PRO A 235 -3.74 20.14 -11.82
CA PRO A 235 -3.68 18.93 -12.67
C PRO A 235 -4.20 17.64 -12.02
N GLY A 236 -4.76 17.69 -10.79
CA GLY A 236 -5.36 16.54 -10.11
C GLY A 236 -4.38 15.68 -9.30
N GLN A 237 -3.12 16.11 -9.13
CA GLN A 237 -2.16 15.43 -8.27
C GLN A 237 -2.50 15.65 -6.80
N GLN A 238 -2.33 14.61 -5.98
CA GLN A 238 -2.56 14.69 -4.53
C GLN A 238 -1.28 15.10 -3.80
N VAL A 239 -1.41 16.06 -2.90
CA VAL A 239 -0.31 16.57 -2.07
C VAL A 239 -0.68 16.37 -0.60
N PRO A 240 0.06 15.53 0.15
CA PRO A 240 -0.13 15.42 1.59
C PRO A 240 0.36 16.67 2.31
N VAL A 241 -0.49 17.24 3.16
CA VAL A 241 -0.19 18.48 3.87
C VAL A 241 -0.61 18.40 5.34
N ALA A 242 0.05 19.23 6.16
CA ALA A 242 -0.46 19.63 7.45
C ALA A 242 -1.08 21.04 7.34
N LEU A 243 -2.29 21.21 7.88
CA LEU A 243 -3.03 22.46 7.88
C LEU A 243 -3.11 23.02 9.30
N SER A 244 -2.91 24.32 9.46
CA SER A 244 -3.25 25.06 10.69
C SER A 244 -4.11 26.26 10.33
N CYS A 245 -5.33 26.29 10.85
CA CYS A 245 -6.34 27.29 10.53
C CYS A 245 -6.64 28.10 11.78
N ALA A 246 -6.37 29.41 11.74
CA ALA A 246 -6.58 30.31 12.87
C ALA A 246 -7.45 31.49 12.45
N PRO A 247 -8.49 31.86 13.23
CA PRO A 247 -9.30 33.03 12.94
C PRO A 247 -8.47 34.31 13.10
N LEU A 248 -8.68 35.28 12.20
CA LEU A 248 -8.12 36.62 12.31
C LEU A 248 -9.00 37.49 13.23
N PRO A 249 -8.50 38.65 13.71
CA PRO A 249 -9.30 39.56 14.53
C PRO A 249 -10.66 39.87 13.88
N SER A 250 -11.71 39.98 14.70
CA SER A 250 -13.11 40.03 14.26
C SER A 250 -13.42 41.13 13.24
N GLU A 251 -12.66 42.23 13.22
CA GLU A 251 -12.80 43.28 12.20
C GLU A 251 -12.54 42.78 10.77
N GLN A 252 -11.71 41.75 10.60
CA GLN A 252 -11.30 41.23 9.29
C GLN A 252 -12.27 40.19 8.70
N HIS A 253 -13.15 39.58 9.52
CA HIS A 253 -14.12 38.55 9.10
C HIS A 253 -13.49 37.45 8.22
N ALA A 254 -12.35 36.92 8.66
CA ALA A 254 -11.53 35.99 7.90
C ALA A 254 -10.73 35.04 8.80
N MET A 255 -10.16 33.99 8.22
CA MET A 255 -9.19 33.10 8.88
C MET A 255 -7.92 32.98 8.04
N VAL A 256 -6.79 32.75 8.70
CA VAL A 256 -5.55 32.36 8.04
C VAL A 256 -5.41 30.84 8.07
N VAL A 257 -5.04 30.26 6.93
CA VAL A 257 -4.71 28.84 6.79
C VAL A 257 -3.26 28.75 6.37
N THR A 258 -2.44 28.13 7.21
CA THR A 258 -1.07 27.76 6.86
C THR A 258 -1.03 26.30 6.42
N VAL A 259 -0.29 26.05 5.35
CA VAL A 259 -0.21 24.77 4.65
C VAL A 259 1.26 24.36 4.55
N LEU A 260 1.60 23.26 5.20
CA LEU A 260 2.93 22.68 5.16
C LEU A 260 2.92 21.41 4.30
N ASP A 261 3.78 21.36 3.28
CA ASP A 261 3.96 20.17 2.44
C ASP A 261 4.65 19.05 3.23
N MET A 262 3.98 17.90 3.33
CA MET A 262 4.46 16.71 4.03
C MET A 262 5.01 15.64 3.08
N SER A 263 5.10 15.92 1.78
CA SER A 263 5.51 14.94 0.74
C SER A 263 6.92 14.39 1.00
N VAL A 264 7.90 15.28 1.21
CA VAL A 264 9.29 14.89 1.47
C VAL A 264 9.40 14.09 2.77
N VAL A 265 8.72 14.54 3.83
CA VAL A 265 8.73 13.88 5.13
C VAL A 265 8.10 12.48 5.05
N ARG A 266 6.95 12.35 4.38
CA ARG A 266 6.29 11.03 4.17
C ARG A 266 7.15 10.11 3.32
N HIS A 267 7.75 10.62 2.24
CA HIS A 267 8.62 9.82 1.39
C HIS A 267 9.86 9.32 2.16
N LEU A 268 10.51 10.19 2.93
CA LEU A 268 11.63 9.82 3.80
C LEU A 268 11.19 8.80 4.87
N HIS A 269 10.00 8.98 5.46
CA HIS A 269 9.48 8.03 6.44
C HIS A 269 9.24 6.65 5.82
N GLN A 270 8.61 6.58 4.65
CA GLN A 270 8.43 5.32 3.91
C GLN A 270 9.76 4.67 3.50
N GLN A 271 10.74 5.47 3.07
CA GLN A 271 12.09 4.98 2.78
C GLN A 271 12.78 4.43 4.04
N LEU A 272 12.65 5.11 5.18
CA LEU A 272 13.19 4.65 6.46
C LEU A 272 12.52 3.37 6.94
N GLU A 273 11.20 3.25 6.79
CA GLU A 273 10.47 2.01 7.09
C GLU A 273 10.96 0.86 6.20
N PHE A 274 11.09 1.10 4.89
CA PHE A 274 11.61 0.11 3.95
C PHE A 274 13.04 -0.30 4.30
N GLN A 275 13.94 0.65 4.60
CA GLN A 275 15.32 0.38 5.02
C GLN A 275 15.40 -0.30 6.39
N ALA A 276 14.43 -0.08 7.27
CA ALA A 276 14.41 -0.72 8.58
C ALA A 276 14.11 -2.23 8.50
N VAL A 277 13.40 -2.68 7.46
CA VAL A 277 12.94 -4.08 7.35
C VAL A 277 13.54 -4.84 6.16
N THR A 278 14.23 -4.18 5.24
CA THR A 278 14.89 -4.81 4.08
C THR A 278 16.42 -4.73 4.15
N ASP A 279 17.09 -5.66 3.48
CA ASP A 279 18.54 -5.62 3.23
C ASP A 279 18.82 -4.70 2.02
N PRO A 280 19.61 -3.63 2.17
CA PRO A 280 19.80 -2.63 1.12
C PRO A 280 20.57 -3.15 -0.10
N LEU A 281 21.31 -4.26 0.05
CA LEU A 281 22.09 -4.84 -1.04
C LEU A 281 21.21 -5.70 -1.96
N THR A 282 20.36 -6.54 -1.38
CA THR A 282 19.61 -7.58 -2.09
C THR A 282 18.12 -7.23 -2.28
N GLY A 283 17.60 -6.28 -1.50
CA GLY A 283 16.17 -5.93 -1.48
C GLY A 283 15.28 -6.98 -0.82
N LEU A 284 15.86 -8.05 -0.26
CA LEU A 284 15.13 -9.05 0.54
C LEU A 284 14.82 -8.50 1.94
N LEU A 285 14.01 -9.21 2.72
CA LEU A 285 13.84 -8.86 4.13
C LEU A 285 15.19 -8.97 4.85
N ASN A 286 15.48 -8.03 5.73
CA ASN A 286 16.58 -8.17 6.68
C ASN A 286 16.10 -9.00 7.88
N ARG A 287 17.02 -9.29 8.82
CA ARG A 287 16.69 -10.03 10.05
C ARG A 287 15.48 -9.47 10.80
N ARG A 288 15.37 -8.15 10.95
CA ARG A 288 14.23 -7.53 11.66
C ARG A 288 12.92 -7.73 10.91
N GLY A 289 12.91 -7.46 9.60
CA GLY A 289 11.73 -7.65 8.75
C GLY A 289 11.26 -9.10 8.72
N PHE A 290 12.19 -10.05 8.67
CA PHE A 290 11.89 -11.48 8.72
C PHE A 290 11.20 -11.87 10.04
N TYR A 291 11.80 -11.50 11.18
CA TYR A 291 11.23 -11.80 12.50
C TYR A 291 9.83 -11.22 12.66
N GLN A 292 9.65 -9.93 12.33
CA GLN A 292 8.35 -9.28 12.42
C GLN A 292 7.30 -9.95 11.53
N THR A 293 7.66 -10.37 10.31
CA THR A 293 6.71 -10.99 9.38
C THR A 293 6.33 -12.39 9.84
N VAL A 294 7.31 -13.20 10.25
CA VAL A 294 7.12 -14.60 10.62
C VAL A 294 6.43 -14.74 11.98
N GLU A 295 6.77 -13.94 12.99
CA GLU A 295 6.08 -13.98 14.28
C GLU A 295 4.59 -13.66 14.13
N ASN A 296 4.25 -12.66 13.31
CA ASN A 296 2.85 -12.32 13.01
C ASN A 296 2.11 -13.46 12.30
N LEU A 297 2.80 -14.27 11.48
CA LEU A 297 2.20 -15.42 10.80
C LEU A 297 2.00 -16.60 11.74
N LEU A 298 3.01 -16.94 12.54
CA LEU A 298 2.92 -18.02 13.52
C LEU A 298 1.83 -17.73 14.57
N LEU A 299 1.63 -16.46 14.97
CA LEU A 299 0.54 -16.06 15.87
C LEU A 299 -0.86 -16.20 15.25
N ARG A 300 -0.99 -16.12 13.92
CA ARG A 300 -2.25 -16.27 13.19
C ARG A 300 -2.52 -17.73 12.79
N GLY A 301 -1.53 -18.60 12.91
CA GLY A 301 -1.53 -19.95 12.38
C GLY A 301 -2.25 -20.97 13.25
N GLU A 302 -3.58 -20.99 13.21
CA GLU A 302 -4.38 -22.20 13.49
C GLU A 302 -4.89 -22.76 12.15
N ARG A 303 -3.98 -23.27 11.30
CA ARG A 303 -4.36 -24.03 10.11
C ARG A 303 -4.01 -25.49 10.34
N THR A 304 -5.01 -26.37 10.21
CA THR A 304 -4.91 -27.78 10.55
C THR A 304 -4.26 -28.62 9.44
N ASP A 305 -4.21 -28.08 8.21
CA ASP A 305 -3.90 -28.85 7.00
C ASP A 305 -2.58 -28.44 6.31
N SER A 306 -1.75 -27.60 6.95
CA SER A 306 -0.43 -27.23 6.40
C SER A 306 0.65 -27.12 7.47
N SER A 307 1.90 -27.34 7.03
CA SER A 307 3.11 -27.35 7.83
C SER A 307 4.01 -26.19 7.44
N TRP A 308 4.40 -25.37 8.41
CA TRP A 308 5.41 -24.34 8.19
C TRP A 308 6.81 -24.95 8.24
N VAL A 309 7.61 -24.69 7.21
CA VAL A 309 8.97 -25.19 7.11
C VAL A 309 9.94 -24.03 6.96
N LEU A 310 10.91 -23.96 7.88
CA LEU A 310 11.99 -22.99 7.85
C LEU A 310 13.24 -23.63 7.23
N MET A 311 13.82 -22.95 6.24
CA MET A 311 15.12 -23.24 5.67
C MET A 311 16.14 -22.19 6.10
N TYR A 312 17.30 -22.63 6.57
CA TYR A 312 18.47 -21.80 6.82
C TYR A 312 19.57 -22.18 5.83
N LEU A 313 20.04 -21.22 5.05
CA LEU A 313 20.94 -21.43 3.93
C LEU A 313 22.22 -20.64 4.15
N ASP A 314 23.35 -21.25 3.79
CA ASP A 314 24.65 -20.60 3.78
C ASP A 314 25.40 -20.92 2.49
N LEU A 315 26.07 -19.91 1.91
CA LEU A 315 26.80 -20.05 0.65
C LEU A 315 28.20 -20.63 0.87
N ASP A 316 28.38 -21.87 0.43
CA ASP A 316 29.66 -22.55 0.49
C ASP A 316 30.69 -21.87 -0.42
N GLY A 317 31.78 -21.40 0.19
CA GLY A 317 32.92 -20.83 -0.53
C GLY A 317 32.82 -19.33 -0.80
N PHE A 318 31.77 -18.64 -0.33
CA PHE A 318 31.60 -17.19 -0.51
C PHE A 318 32.79 -16.38 0.04
N LYS A 319 33.35 -16.77 1.18
CA LYS A 319 34.57 -16.15 1.72
C LYS A 319 35.74 -16.14 0.72
N ARG A 320 35.94 -17.23 -0.04
CA ARG A 320 37.01 -17.30 -1.05
C ARG A 320 36.78 -16.33 -2.20
N VAL A 321 35.51 -16.08 -2.56
CA VAL A 321 35.14 -15.08 -3.57
C VAL A 321 35.57 -13.69 -3.10
N ASN A 322 35.21 -13.31 -1.86
CA ASN A 322 35.63 -12.03 -1.29
C ASN A 322 37.15 -11.90 -1.19
N ASP A 323 37.83 -12.96 -0.72
CA ASP A 323 39.28 -12.96 -0.53
C ASP A 323 40.04 -12.89 -1.87
N SER A 324 39.47 -13.42 -2.96
CA SER A 324 40.13 -13.49 -4.28
C SER A 324 39.77 -12.36 -5.23
N LEU A 325 38.51 -11.90 -5.21
CA LEU A 325 37.94 -10.95 -6.19
C LEU A 325 37.47 -9.63 -5.56
N GLY A 326 37.56 -9.51 -4.24
CA GLY A 326 37.14 -8.33 -3.50
C GLY A 326 35.65 -8.29 -3.17
N HIS A 327 35.29 -7.33 -2.31
CA HIS A 327 33.92 -7.20 -1.79
C HIS A 327 32.90 -6.79 -2.87
N ASP A 328 33.28 -5.99 -3.86
CA ASP A 328 32.37 -5.61 -4.96
C ASP A 328 31.91 -6.83 -5.77
N ALA A 329 32.80 -7.80 -5.97
CA ALA A 329 32.46 -9.07 -6.61
C ALA A 329 31.53 -9.92 -5.73
N GLY A 330 31.80 -9.97 -4.42
CA GLY A 330 30.91 -10.62 -3.44
C GLY A 330 29.51 -10.01 -3.42
N ASP A 331 29.40 -8.69 -3.48
CA ASP A 331 28.12 -7.99 -3.52
C ASP A 331 27.30 -8.33 -4.77
N ARG A 332 27.96 -8.50 -5.91
CA ARG A 332 27.29 -8.96 -7.14
C ARG A 332 26.83 -10.41 -7.03
N VAL A 333 27.65 -11.28 -6.44
CA VAL A 333 27.26 -12.67 -6.15
C VAL A 333 26.01 -12.71 -5.26
N LEU A 334 25.97 -11.93 -4.18
CA LEU A 334 24.84 -11.90 -3.26
C LEU A 334 23.54 -11.42 -3.92
N ARG A 335 23.61 -10.40 -4.79
CA ARG A 335 22.46 -9.97 -5.60
C ARG A 335 21.97 -11.08 -6.52
N TRP A 336 22.88 -11.73 -7.22
CA TRP A 336 22.53 -12.82 -8.13
C TRP A 336 21.91 -14.01 -7.40
N VAL A 337 22.50 -14.44 -6.27
CA VAL A 337 21.95 -15.51 -5.43
C VAL A 337 20.53 -15.14 -4.97
N SER A 338 20.32 -13.90 -4.53
CA SER A 338 19.01 -13.43 -4.08
C SER A 338 17.95 -13.53 -5.19
N GLU A 339 18.31 -13.20 -6.43
CA GLU A 339 17.44 -13.37 -7.60
C GLU A 339 17.16 -14.85 -7.89
N GLN A 340 18.16 -15.73 -7.80
CA GLN A 340 17.96 -17.17 -8.01
C GLN A 340 17.04 -17.79 -6.96
N LEU A 341 17.26 -17.47 -5.69
CA LEU A 341 16.41 -17.94 -4.58
C LEU A 341 14.97 -17.45 -4.79
N LYS A 342 14.79 -16.16 -5.09
CA LYS A 342 13.46 -15.58 -5.32
C LYS A 342 12.73 -16.20 -6.52
N ALA A 343 13.44 -16.56 -7.59
CA ALA A 343 12.86 -17.23 -8.75
C ALA A 343 12.45 -18.69 -8.47
N CYS A 344 13.02 -19.31 -7.43
CA CYS A 344 12.70 -20.69 -7.06
C CYS A 344 11.49 -20.82 -6.15
N LEU A 345 11.20 -19.77 -5.38
CA LEU A 345 10.15 -19.69 -4.37
C LEU A 345 8.86 -19.06 -4.92
N ARG A 346 7.73 -19.34 -4.27
CA ARG A 346 6.40 -18.80 -4.61
C ARG A 346 6.25 -17.38 -4.07
N PRO A 347 5.32 -16.56 -4.61
CA PRO A 347 5.11 -15.18 -4.12
C PRO A 347 4.73 -15.04 -2.65
N PHE A 348 4.15 -16.08 -2.05
CA PHE A 348 3.74 -16.10 -0.64
C PHE A 348 4.81 -16.67 0.30
N ASP A 349 5.87 -17.25 -0.26
CA ASP A 349 7.02 -17.71 0.53
C ASP A 349 7.83 -16.49 0.99
N ILE A 350 8.37 -16.57 2.20
CA ILE A 350 9.10 -15.45 2.80
C ILE A 350 10.59 -15.73 2.65
N LEU A 351 11.30 -14.81 2.02
CA LEU A 351 12.75 -14.90 1.83
C LEU A 351 13.45 -13.71 2.46
N ALA A 352 14.51 -13.99 3.20
CA ALA A 352 15.29 -12.99 3.91
C ALA A 352 16.79 -13.28 3.86
N ARG A 353 17.58 -12.23 4.05
CA ARG A 353 19.03 -12.31 4.26
C ARG A 353 19.33 -11.96 5.72
N MET A 354 19.92 -12.89 6.45
CA MET A 354 20.21 -12.69 7.88
C MET A 354 21.47 -11.84 8.09
N GLY A 355 22.41 -11.93 7.16
CA GLY A 355 23.66 -11.19 7.14
C GLY A 355 24.76 -12.00 6.46
N GLY A 356 25.80 -11.33 5.94
CA GLY A 356 26.89 -12.05 5.26
C GLY A 356 26.40 -12.88 4.06
N ASP A 357 26.69 -14.16 4.09
CA ASP A 357 26.29 -15.22 3.14
C ASP A 357 25.09 -16.05 3.60
N GLU A 358 24.40 -15.65 4.66
CA GLU A 358 23.29 -16.40 5.25
C GLU A 358 21.92 -15.89 4.78
N PHE A 359 21.08 -16.83 4.35
CA PHE A 359 19.72 -16.59 3.90
C PHE A 359 18.74 -17.49 4.64
N THR A 360 17.49 -17.06 4.79
CA THR A 360 16.42 -17.88 5.33
C THR A 360 15.18 -17.83 4.46
N ALA A 361 14.45 -18.94 4.41
CA ALA A 361 13.16 -19.03 3.75
C ALA A 361 12.13 -19.68 4.67
N LEU A 362 10.91 -19.13 4.75
CA LEU A 362 9.77 -19.78 5.39
C LEU A 362 8.74 -20.16 4.31
N LEU A 363 8.35 -21.43 4.32
CA LEU A 363 7.46 -22.04 3.33
C LEU A 363 6.20 -22.59 4.01
N ASP A 364 5.06 -22.42 3.35
CA ASP A 364 3.79 -23.07 3.71
C ASP A 364 3.61 -24.31 2.82
N LEU A 365 3.78 -25.50 3.40
CA LEU A 365 3.77 -26.77 2.66
C LEU A 365 2.72 -27.72 3.23
N GLU A 366 2.06 -28.49 2.38
CA GLU A 366 1.11 -29.52 2.82
C GLU A 366 1.84 -30.64 3.58
N PHE A 367 2.98 -31.08 3.05
CA PHE A 367 3.84 -32.08 3.66
C PHE A 367 5.27 -31.55 3.84
N PRO A 368 5.86 -31.65 5.05
CA PRO A 368 7.22 -31.18 5.30
C PRO A 368 8.29 -31.79 4.38
N GLU A 369 8.10 -33.03 3.93
CA GLU A 369 9.01 -33.74 3.03
C GLU A 369 9.20 -33.02 1.69
N GLN A 370 8.22 -32.22 1.24
CA GLN A 370 8.31 -31.43 0.00
C GLN A 370 9.44 -30.40 0.05
N ALA A 371 9.86 -29.97 1.25
CA ALA A 371 10.96 -29.05 1.44
C ALA A 371 12.29 -29.59 0.89
N ALA A 372 12.48 -30.92 0.86
CA ALA A 372 13.68 -31.54 0.29
C ALA A 372 13.87 -31.20 -1.19
N LYS A 373 12.79 -31.32 -1.98
CA LYS A 373 12.79 -31.02 -3.41
C LYS A 373 13.07 -29.54 -3.68
N ILE A 374 12.50 -28.67 -2.85
CA ILE A 374 12.75 -27.22 -2.94
C ILE A 374 14.22 -26.94 -2.60
N ALA A 375 14.77 -27.57 -1.55
CA ALA A 375 16.16 -27.42 -1.18
C ALA A 375 17.13 -27.91 -2.27
N GLU A 376 16.88 -29.07 -2.89
CA GLU A 376 17.67 -29.55 -4.05
C GLU A 376 17.66 -28.55 -5.20
N LYS A 377 16.47 -28.05 -5.56
CA LYS A 377 16.32 -27.01 -6.60
C LYS A 377 17.11 -25.74 -6.26
N LEU A 378 17.09 -25.29 -5.00
CA LEU A 378 17.84 -24.11 -4.57
C LEU A 378 19.35 -24.34 -4.65
N ILE A 379 19.84 -25.50 -4.18
CA ILE A 379 21.25 -25.88 -4.27
C ILE A 379 21.71 -25.92 -5.74
N GLU A 380 20.98 -26.63 -6.60
CA GLU A 380 21.28 -26.72 -8.03
C GLU A 380 21.36 -25.35 -8.70
N ARG A 381 20.39 -24.47 -8.41
CA ARG A 381 20.33 -23.12 -9.00
C ARG A 381 21.46 -22.22 -8.56
N VAL A 382 21.85 -22.29 -7.29
CA VAL A 382 22.99 -21.53 -6.75
C VAL A 382 24.31 -22.10 -7.25
N SER A 383 24.38 -23.40 -7.55
CA SER A 383 25.58 -24.06 -8.05
C SER A 383 25.85 -23.92 -9.55
N ILE A 384 25.00 -23.20 -10.29
CA ILE A 384 25.28 -22.85 -11.69
C ILE A 384 26.48 -21.89 -11.75
N CYS A 385 27.51 -22.22 -12.55
CA CYS A 385 28.66 -21.35 -12.76
C CYS A 385 28.23 -20.00 -13.34
N GLN A 386 28.61 -18.91 -12.66
CA GLN A 386 28.38 -17.55 -13.13
C GLN A 386 29.67 -16.93 -13.63
N GLN A 387 29.62 -16.25 -14.79
CA GLN A 387 30.71 -15.37 -15.21
C GLN A 387 30.56 -14.00 -14.57
N ILE A 388 31.52 -13.64 -13.71
CA ILE A 388 31.66 -12.29 -13.17
C ILE A 388 33.03 -11.76 -13.63
N GLU A 389 33.04 -10.66 -14.38
CA GLU A 389 34.26 -10.06 -14.94
C GLU A 389 35.13 -11.04 -15.79
N GLY A 390 34.49 -12.02 -16.42
CA GLY A 390 35.17 -13.03 -17.25
C GLY A 390 35.78 -14.20 -16.47
N LEU A 391 35.53 -14.30 -15.16
CA LEU A 391 35.92 -15.43 -14.32
C LEU A 391 34.69 -16.29 -14.00
N ASP A 392 34.84 -17.60 -14.16
CA ASP A 392 33.80 -18.58 -13.79
C ASP A 392 33.83 -18.81 -12.27
N ILE A 393 32.74 -18.43 -11.60
CA ILE A 393 32.55 -18.63 -10.16
C ILE A 393 31.56 -19.78 -9.95
N ALA A 394 32.00 -20.80 -9.22
CA ALA A 394 31.15 -21.90 -8.75
C ALA A 394 30.94 -21.76 -7.23
N LEU A 395 29.68 -21.61 -6.82
CA LEU A 395 29.28 -21.56 -5.41
C LEU A 395 28.52 -22.83 -5.04
N GLY A 396 28.55 -23.18 -3.76
CA GLY A 396 27.63 -24.19 -3.21
C GLY A 396 26.64 -23.54 -2.25
N ALA A 397 25.64 -24.30 -1.84
CA ALA A 397 24.77 -23.93 -0.73
C ALA A 397 24.60 -25.12 0.22
N SER A 398 24.70 -24.88 1.51
CA SER A 398 24.35 -25.84 2.55
C SER A 398 23.06 -25.39 3.22
N ILE A 399 22.08 -26.28 3.31
CA ILE A 399 20.72 -25.93 3.78
C ILE A 399 20.34 -26.78 4.99
N GLY A 400 19.82 -26.14 6.03
CA GLY A 400 19.23 -26.79 7.19
C GLY A 400 17.73 -26.54 7.22
N ILE A 401 16.95 -27.58 7.50
CA ILE A 401 15.49 -27.55 7.41
C ILE A 401 14.90 -27.89 8.78
N ALA A 402 13.99 -27.06 9.28
CA ALA A 402 13.26 -27.26 10.52
C ALA A 402 11.75 -27.09 10.29
N THR A 403 10.94 -27.96 10.91
CA THR A 403 9.49 -28.00 10.75
C THR A 403 8.80 -27.43 11.98
N TYR A 404 7.75 -26.64 11.80
CA TYR A 404 6.89 -26.18 12.88
C TYR A 404 5.65 -27.05 12.97
N PRO A 405 5.20 -27.46 14.17
CA PRO A 405 5.77 -27.14 15.49
C PRO A 405 6.87 -28.11 15.96
N ASP A 406 7.15 -29.19 15.23
CA ASP A 406 7.97 -30.32 15.73
C ASP A 406 9.38 -29.93 16.17
N CYS A 407 10.02 -29.00 15.46
CA CYS A 407 11.38 -28.52 15.72
C CYS A 407 11.41 -27.25 16.61
N GLY A 408 10.26 -26.76 17.06
CA GLY A 408 10.17 -25.62 17.98
C GLY A 408 8.82 -24.90 17.96
N ASN A 409 8.42 -24.35 19.11
CA ASN A 409 7.13 -23.67 19.27
C ASN A 409 7.19 -22.15 19.01
N ASN A 410 8.37 -21.63 18.65
CA ASN A 410 8.58 -20.21 18.33
C ASN A 410 9.69 -20.06 17.28
N LEU A 411 9.76 -18.88 16.67
CA LEU A 411 10.71 -18.58 15.60
C LEU A 411 12.16 -18.80 16.02
N ASP A 412 12.54 -18.36 17.23
CA ASP A 412 13.89 -18.55 17.73
C ASP A 412 14.27 -20.04 17.88
N GLY A 413 13.31 -20.89 18.25
CA GLY A 413 13.48 -22.34 18.31
C GLY A 413 13.74 -22.92 16.92
N LEU A 414 12.90 -22.56 15.94
CA LEU A 414 13.05 -22.99 14.55
C LEU A 414 14.40 -22.56 13.97
N MET A 415 14.76 -21.28 14.13
CA MET A 415 16.01 -20.72 13.61
C MET A 415 17.23 -21.48 14.12
N ARG A 416 17.26 -21.80 15.43
CA ARG A 416 18.33 -22.61 16.03
C ARG A 416 18.34 -24.03 15.47
N ALA A 417 17.19 -24.68 15.35
CA ALA A 417 17.10 -26.04 14.82
C ALA A 417 17.59 -26.10 13.36
N SER A 418 17.18 -25.15 12.52
CA SER A 418 17.61 -25.05 11.13
C SER A 418 19.10 -24.73 11.00
N ASP A 419 19.65 -23.87 11.86
CA ASP A 419 21.09 -23.55 11.87
C ASP A 419 21.94 -24.78 12.23
N ILE A 420 21.53 -25.54 13.25
CA ILE A 420 22.19 -26.81 13.63
C ILE A 420 22.18 -27.79 12.44
N ALA A 421 21.02 -27.96 11.78
CA ALA A 421 20.90 -28.85 10.64
C ALA A 421 21.77 -28.40 9.44
N MET A 422 21.84 -27.09 9.17
CA MET A 422 22.67 -26.51 8.13
C MET A 422 24.17 -26.74 8.42
N TYR A 423 24.57 -26.60 9.68
CA TYR A 423 25.94 -26.90 10.09
C TYR A 423 26.29 -28.38 9.92
N GLU A 424 25.37 -29.29 10.19
CA GLU A 424 25.55 -30.71 9.90
C GLU A 424 25.67 -30.99 8.39
N ALA A 425 24.88 -30.32 7.56
CA ALA A 425 25.02 -30.40 6.10
C ALA A 425 26.41 -29.96 5.63
N LYS A 426 26.97 -28.89 6.20
CA LYS A 426 28.35 -28.45 5.94
C LYS A 426 29.39 -29.50 6.34
N ARG A 427 29.22 -30.14 7.50
CA ARG A 427 30.13 -31.19 7.99
C ARG A 427 30.05 -32.46 7.17
N ALA A 428 28.87 -32.79 6.66
CA ALA A 428 28.60 -33.99 5.88
C ALA A 428 29.06 -33.89 4.41
N GLY A 429 29.69 -32.80 4.00
CA GLY A 429 30.26 -32.66 2.66
C GLY A 429 29.90 -31.39 1.90
N ARG A 430 29.08 -30.49 2.48
CA ARG A 430 28.55 -29.27 1.82
C ARG A 430 27.62 -29.59 0.64
N GLN A 431 27.05 -28.56 -0.01
CA GLN A 431 26.20 -28.71 -1.20
C GLN A 431 25.05 -29.71 -1.02
N GLN A 432 24.46 -29.72 0.17
CA GLN A 432 23.39 -30.64 0.53
C GLN A 432 22.44 -29.97 1.51
N TYR A 433 21.27 -30.59 1.68
CA TYR A 433 20.34 -30.22 2.73
C TYR A 433 20.33 -31.26 3.85
N ARG A 434 19.91 -30.84 5.04
CA ARG A 434 19.59 -31.72 6.17
C ARG A 434 18.36 -31.21 6.90
N PHE A 435 17.44 -32.11 7.21
CA PHE A 435 16.43 -31.87 8.25
C PHE A 435 17.07 -31.99 9.63
N TYR A 436 16.59 -31.17 10.56
CA TYR A 436 16.94 -31.25 11.98
C TYR A 436 16.53 -32.61 12.57
N ASP A 437 15.35 -33.11 12.23
CA ASP A 437 14.92 -34.46 12.58
C ASP A 437 15.53 -35.49 11.60
N HIS A 438 16.23 -36.48 12.16
CA HIS A 438 16.87 -37.53 11.38
C HIS A 438 15.87 -38.47 10.70
N GLU A 439 14.71 -38.74 11.31
CA GLU A 439 13.66 -39.54 10.67
C GLU A 439 13.10 -38.81 9.43
N MET A 440 13.05 -37.48 9.48
CA MET A 440 12.58 -36.68 8.36
C MET A 440 13.50 -36.73 7.14
N ASN A 441 14.82 -36.81 7.33
CA ASN A 441 15.74 -37.07 6.22
C ASN A 441 15.44 -38.40 5.53
N GLY A 442 15.11 -39.45 6.28
CA GLY A 442 14.72 -40.75 5.74
C GLY A 442 13.42 -40.69 4.94
N ARG A 443 12.37 -40.12 5.54
CA ARG A 443 11.05 -39.95 4.91
C ARG A 443 11.12 -39.13 3.61
N ALA A 444 11.82 -38.01 3.64
CA ALA A 444 11.99 -37.15 2.47
C ALA A 444 12.69 -37.87 1.31
N ARG A 445 13.79 -38.59 1.61
CA ARG A 445 14.50 -39.39 0.60
C ARG A 445 13.65 -40.50 0.00
N SER A 446 12.90 -41.22 0.85
CA SER A 446 11.96 -42.25 0.38
C SER A 446 10.87 -41.67 -0.53
N ARG A 447 10.34 -40.48 -0.22
CA ARG A 447 9.35 -39.79 -1.05
C ARG A 447 9.91 -39.39 -2.41
N LEU A 448 11.12 -38.82 -2.46
CA LEU A 448 11.80 -38.48 -3.73
C LEU A 448 12.05 -39.72 -4.60
N MET A 449 12.55 -40.80 -4.02
CA MET A 449 12.75 -42.08 -4.72
C MET A 449 11.43 -42.65 -5.27
N LEU A 450 10.34 -42.52 -4.50
CA LEU A 450 9.02 -42.98 -4.93
C LEU A 450 8.50 -42.13 -6.10
N GLU A 451 8.67 -40.80 -6.07
CA GLU A 451 8.28 -39.91 -7.16
C GLU A 451 9.03 -40.25 -8.48
N GLU A 452 10.33 -40.49 -8.40
CA GLU A 452 11.13 -40.93 -9.55
C GLU A 452 10.66 -42.30 -10.07
N SER A 453 10.39 -43.24 -9.16
CA SER A 453 9.89 -44.58 -9.50
C SER A 453 8.53 -44.54 -10.20
N VAL A 454 7.62 -43.66 -9.76
CA VAL A 454 6.32 -43.44 -10.42
C VAL A 454 6.52 -42.95 -11.85
N ARG A 455 7.45 -42.01 -12.08
CA ARG A 455 7.74 -41.51 -13.43
C ARG A 455 8.23 -42.63 -14.36
N ASN A 456 9.15 -43.47 -13.87
CA ASN A 456 9.67 -44.61 -14.62
C ASN A 456 8.60 -45.67 -14.89
N ALA A 457 7.71 -45.93 -13.93
CA ALA A 457 6.62 -46.90 -14.06
C ALA A 457 5.64 -46.53 -15.19
N ILE A 458 5.41 -45.24 -15.43
CA ILE A 458 4.58 -44.76 -16.56
C ILE A 458 5.22 -45.14 -17.90
N GLU A 459 6.54 -44.98 -18.00
CA GLU A 459 7.29 -45.25 -19.23
C GLU A 459 7.43 -46.75 -19.49
N ASN A 460 7.62 -47.55 -18.43
CA ASN A 460 7.73 -49.00 -18.50
C ASN A 460 6.39 -49.74 -18.58
N ARG A 461 5.26 -49.05 -18.34
CA ARG A 461 3.90 -49.61 -18.29
C ARG A 461 3.71 -50.63 -17.15
N ASP A 462 4.24 -50.32 -15.98
CA ASP A 462 4.18 -51.17 -14.78
C ASP A 462 2.81 -51.07 -14.04
N PHE A 463 1.88 -50.28 -14.58
CA PHE A 463 0.53 -50.12 -14.06
C PHE A 463 -0.45 -51.13 -14.66
N ASN A 464 -1.39 -51.59 -13.84
CA ASN A 464 -2.52 -52.43 -14.25
C ASN A 464 -3.83 -51.90 -13.66
N LEU A 465 -4.95 -52.39 -14.18
CA LEU A 465 -6.28 -52.10 -13.66
C LEU A 465 -6.84 -53.37 -13.02
N VAL A 466 -7.42 -53.20 -11.84
CA VAL A 466 -8.27 -54.20 -11.18
C VAL A 466 -9.69 -53.64 -11.09
N TYR A 467 -10.67 -54.51 -10.94
CA TYR A 467 -12.07 -54.17 -11.10
C TYR A 467 -12.84 -54.54 -9.85
N GLN A 468 -13.54 -53.57 -9.26
CA GLN A 468 -14.36 -53.80 -8.09
C GLN A 468 -15.85 -53.83 -8.48
N PRO A 469 -16.59 -54.91 -8.15
CA PRO A 469 -17.99 -55.05 -8.55
C PRO A 469 -18.93 -54.14 -7.77
N GLN A 470 -19.93 -53.60 -8.46
CA GLN A 470 -21.05 -52.85 -7.90
C GLN A 470 -22.33 -53.69 -8.07
N VAL A 471 -22.96 -54.07 -6.96
CA VAL A 471 -24.05 -55.06 -6.95
C VAL A 471 -25.33 -54.44 -6.40
N ALA A 472 -26.45 -54.75 -7.05
CA ALA A 472 -27.78 -54.33 -6.61
C ALA A 472 -28.18 -55.06 -5.32
N ILE A 473 -28.66 -54.30 -4.33
CA ILE A 473 -29.17 -54.87 -3.07
C ILE A 473 -30.44 -55.71 -3.31
N GLY A 474 -31.30 -55.26 -4.23
CA GLY A 474 -32.64 -55.84 -4.41
C GLY A 474 -32.66 -57.23 -5.02
N ASP A 475 -31.84 -57.49 -6.05
CA ASP A 475 -31.87 -58.72 -6.83
C ASP A 475 -30.49 -59.38 -7.03
N GLY A 476 -29.43 -58.80 -6.44
CA GLY A 476 -28.06 -59.32 -6.54
C GLY A 476 -27.41 -59.13 -7.90
N ARG A 477 -28.05 -58.46 -8.86
CA ARG A 477 -27.46 -58.28 -10.20
C ARG A 477 -26.32 -57.27 -10.19
N ILE A 478 -25.31 -57.52 -11.02
CA ILE A 478 -24.21 -56.61 -11.24
C ILE A 478 -24.67 -55.37 -12.04
N ARG A 479 -24.35 -54.17 -11.55
CA ARG A 479 -24.50 -52.90 -12.27
C ARG A 479 -23.33 -52.68 -13.21
N GLY A 480 -22.14 -52.91 -12.69
CA GLY A 480 -20.89 -52.49 -13.31
C GLY A 480 -19.69 -52.80 -12.44
N PHE A 481 -18.55 -52.34 -12.90
CA PHE A 481 -17.30 -52.41 -12.16
C PHE A 481 -16.65 -51.04 -12.11
N GLU A 482 -16.00 -50.73 -10.99
CA GLU A 482 -15.08 -49.60 -10.90
C GLU A 482 -13.67 -50.06 -11.28
N ALA A 483 -13.03 -49.35 -12.20
CA ALA A 483 -11.67 -49.62 -12.63
C ALA A 483 -10.65 -48.89 -11.74
N LEU A 484 -9.93 -49.66 -10.95
CA LEU A 484 -8.99 -49.16 -9.95
C LEU A 484 -7.54 -49.34 -10.41
N LEU A 485 -6.77 -48.26 -10.39
CA LEU A 485 -5.35 -48.28 -10.75
C LEU A 485 -4.52 -49.02 -9.68
N ARG A 486 -3.65 -49.92 -10.13
CA ARG A 486 -2.70 -50.65 -9.29
C ARG A 486 -1.31 -50.56 -9.89
N TRP A 487 -0.31 -50.59 -9.02
CA TRP A 487 1.08 -50.48 -9.42
C TRP A 487 1.87 -51.67 -8.88
N GLN A 488 2.36 -52.48 -9.80
CA GLN A 488 3.24 -53.59 -9.48
C GLN A 488 4.69 -53.16 -9.69
N HIS A 489 5.35 -52.70 -8.62
CA HIS A 489 6.74 -52.29 -8.69
C HIS A 489 7.67 -53.49 -8.92
N PRO A 490 8.63 -53.44 -9.87
CA PRO A 490 9.50 -54.57 -10.19
C PRO A 490 10.27 -55.17 -9.01
N SER A 491 10.67 -54.35 -8.03
CA SER A 491 11.44 -54.79 -6.85
C SER A 491 10.65 -54.87 -5.55
N VAL A 492 9.50 -54.19 -5.43
CA VAL A 492 8.75 -54.07 -4.16
C VAL A 492 7.42 -54.84 -4.21
N GLY A 493 6.94 -55.21 -5.40
CA GLY A 493 5.65 -55.85 -5.58
C GLY A 493 4.51 -54.83 -5.60
N ASP A 494 3.36 -55.20 -5.03
CA ASP A 494 2.15 -54.37 -5.03
C ASP A 494 2.35 -53.13 -4.15
N VAL A 495 2.24 -51.94 -4.76
CA VAL A 495 2.36 -50.65 -4.07
C VAL A 495 0.96 -50.12 -3.76
N PRO A 496 0.63 -49.83 -2.48
CA PRO A 496 -0.66 -49.30 -2.11
C PRO A 496 -1.01 -47.98 -2.84
N PRO A 497 -2.23 -47.82 -3.37
CA PRO A 497 -2.69 -46.61 -4.07
C PRO A 497 -2.47 -45.31 -3.29
N GLY A 498 -2.67 -45.32 -1.97
CA GLY A 498 -2.46 -44.15 -1.12
C GLY A 498 -1.02 -43.63 -1.07
N LEU A 499 -0.03 -44.41 -1.52
CA LEU A 499 1.37 -43.96 -1.59
C LEU A 499 1.73 -43.29 -2.92
N PHE A 500 1.09 -43.68 -4.03
CA PHE A 500 1.49 -43.24 -5.37
C PHE A 500 0.46 -42.37 -6.09
N LEU A 501 -0.83 -42.47 -5.76
CA LEU A 501 -1.87 -41.63 -6.36
C LEU A 501 -1.66 -40.13 -6.03
N PRO A 502 -1.37 -39.73 -4.77
CA PRO A 502 -1.08 -38.32 -4.47
C PRO A 502 0.12 -37.78 -5.26
N LEU A 503 1.16 -38.62 -5.43
CA LEU A 503 2.34 -38.25 -6.21
C LEU A 503 2.03 -38.07 -7.70
N LEU A 504 1.15 -38.89 -8.26
CA LEU A 504 0.69 -38.75 -9.65
C LEU A 504 -0.06 -37.44 -9.87
N GLU A 505 -0.86 -37.00 -8.89
CA GLU A 505 -1.62 -35.76 -8.94
C GLU A 505 -0.74 -34.52 -8.73
N GLU A 506 0.07 -34.49 -7.65
CA GLU A 506 1.01 -33.41 -7.33
C GLU A 506 1.99 -33.15 -8.48
N ALA A 507 2.51 -34.22 -9.10
CA ALA A 507 3.44 -34.12 -10.22
C ALA A 507 2.74 -33.91 -11.57
N THR A 508 1.40 -33.79 -11.60
CA THR A 508 0.56 -33.72 -12.82
C THR A 508 0.76 -34.89 -13.80
N LEU A 509 1.39 -35.97 -13.32
CA LEU A 509 1.71 -37.18 -14.09
C LEU A 509 0.47 -38.03 -14.36
N ILE A 510 -0.60 -37.86 -13.57
CA ILE A 510 -1.88 -38.54 -13.79
C ILE A 510 -2.45 -38.25 -15.18
N SER A 511 -2.23 -37.05 -15.72
CA SER A 511 -2.63 -36.69 -17.09
C SER A 511 -1.94 -37.55 -18.16
N ARG A 512 -0.68 -37.94 -17.95
CA ARG A 512 0.07 -38.85 -18.86
C ARG A 512 -0.51 -40.26 -18.84
N LEU A 513 -1.08 -40.69 -17.70
CA LEU A 513 -1.72 -42.00 -17.56
C LEU A 513 -3.20 -42.00 -17.97
N GLY A 514 -3.89 -40.87 -17.89
CA GLY A 514 -5.33 -40.76 -18.14
C GLY A 514 -5.78 -41.43 -19.43
N SER A 515 -5.14 -41.09 -20.55
CA SER A 515 -5.43 -41.70 -21.85
C SER A 515 -5.33 -43.23 -21.86
N TRP A 516 -4.30 -43.76 -21.20
CA TRP A 516 -4.10 -45.19 -21.08
C TRP A 516 -5.19 -45.83 -20.22
N ILE A 517 -5.57 -45.21 -19.11
CA ILE A 517 -6.65 -45.68 -18.23
C ILE A 517 -7.97 -45.73 -19.02
N TYR A 518 -8.34 -44.66 -19.71
CA TYR A 518 -9.58 -44.61 -20.50
C TYR A 518 -9.62 -45.70 -21.57
N HIS A 519 -8.53 -45.85 -22.33
CA HIS A 519 -8.45 -46.88 -23.37
C HIS A 519 -8.46 -48.29 -22.82
N ARG A 520 -7.82 -48.56 -21.67
CA ARG A 520 -7.84 -49.88 -21.02
C ARG A 520 -9.22 -50.22 -20.47
N SER A 521 -9.86 -49.29 -19.75
CA SER A 521 -11.22 -49.48 -19.21
C SER A 521 -12.25 -49.71 -20.32
N ALA A 522 -12.22 -48.89 -21.39
CA ALA A 522 -13.12 -49.08 -22.53
C ALA A 522 -12.86 -50.40 -23.28
N GLY A 523 -11.60 -50.77 -23.47
CA GLY A 523 -11.22 -52.04 -24.09
C GLY A 523 -11.68 -53.25 -23.26
N GLN A 524 -11.53 -53.19 -21.93
CA GLN A 524 -12.00 -54.24 -21.03
C GLN A 524 -13.52 -54.35 -21.06
N ARG A 525 -14.23 -53.22 -20.99
CA ARG A 525 -15.70 -53.22 -21.09
C ARG A 525 -16.18 -53.82 -22.41
N LYS A 526 -15.47 -53.56 -23.51
CA LYS A 526 -15.78 -54.18 -24.81
C LYS A 526 -15.54 -55.69 -24.80
N ALA A 527 -14.47 -56.17 -24.15
CA ALA A 527 -14.20 -57.60 -24.01
C ALA A 527 -15.33 -58.33 -23.25
N TRP A 528 -15.94 -57.67 -22.27
CA TRP A 528 -17.06 -58.18 -21.49
C TRP A 528 -18.43 -58.18 -22.20
N GLU A 529 -18.51 -57.72 -23.45
CA GLU A 529 -19.78 -57.62 -24.20
C GLU A 529 -20.50 -58.97 -24.38
N ALA A 530 -19.75 -60.08 -24.45
CA ALA A 530 -20.32 -61.42 -24.61
C ALA A 530 -20.77 -62.06 -23.29
N GLU A 531 -20.20 -61.63 -22.17
CA GLU A 531 -20.40 -62.26 -20.85
C GLU A 531 -21.43 -61.51 -20.00
N PHE A 532 -21.48 -60.19 -20.12
CA PHE A 532 -22.31 -59.32 -19.29
C PHE A 532 -23.40 -58.60 -20.07
N SER A 533 -24.34 -58.00 -19.34
CA SER A 533 -25.39 -57.17 -19.93
C SER A 533 -24.83 -56.08 -20.85
N LYS A 534 -25.58 -55.74 -21.89
CA LYS A 534 -25.29 -54.57 -22.75
C LYS A 534 -25.29 -53.27 -21.96
N ASP A 535 -25.96 -53.22 -20.81
CA ASP A 535 -26.05 -52.02 -19.96
C ASP A 535 -25.00 -51.97 -18.85
N LEU A 536 -24.09 -52.96 -18.77
CA LEU A 536 -23.01 -52.97 -17.79
C LEU A 536 -22.19 -51.67 -17.88
N VAL A 537 -21.91 -51.06 -16.73
CA VAL A 537 -21.14 -49.82 -16.60
C VAL A 537 -19.69 -50.11 -16.22
N ILE A 538 -18.75 -49.34 -16.77
CA ILE A 538 -17.37 -49.26 -16.28
C ILE A 538 -17.13 -47.86 -15.70
N GLY A 539 -16.85 -47.80 -14.39
CA GLY A 539 -16.49 -46.58 -13.66
C GLY A 539 -15.00 -46.28 -13.79
N VAL A 540 -14.65 -45.02 -14.02
CA VAL A 540 -13.26 -44.53 -14.08
C VAL A 540 -13.13 -43.22 -13.32
N SER A 541 -12.29 -43.21 -12.29
CA SER A 541 -12.02 -42.02 -11.50
C SER A 541 -11.19 -40.99 -12.27
N LEU A 542 -11.57 -39.72 -12.12
CA LEU A 542 -10.87 -38.57 -12.68
C LEU A 542 -10.31 -37.71 -11.55
N SER A 543 -9.02 -37.36 -11.64
CA SER A 543 -8.47 -36.35 -10.73
C SER A 543 -9.00 -34.96 -11.05
N ASN A 544 -8.92 -34.04 -10.08
CA ASN A 544 -9.31 -32.62 -10.23
C ASN A 544 -8.64 -31.98 -11.45
N THR A 545 -7.36 -32.31 -11.68
CA THR A 545 -6.59 -31.77 -12.82
C THR A 545 -7.10 -32.27 -14.16
N GLN A 546 -7.48 -33.55 -14.26
CA GLN A 546 -8.00 -34.13 -15.51
C GLN A 546 -9.41 -33.63 -15.81
N PHE A 547 -10.26 -33.49 -14.78
CA PHE A 547 -11.62 -32.98 -14.95
C PHE A 547 -11.62 -31.55 -15.51
N GLY A 548 -10.67 -30.71 -15.08
CA GLY A 548 -10.51 -29.35 -15.59
C GLY A 548 -9.90 -29.23 -17.00
N LEU A 549 -9.46 -30.32 -17.64
CA LEU A 549 -8.85 -30.25 -18.97
C LEU A 549 -9.90 -29.94 -20.06
N PRO A 550 -9.68 -28.90 -20.90
CA PRO A 550 -10.62 -28.55 -21.96
C PRO A 550 -10.83 -29.64 -23.03
N ASN A 551 -9.85 -30.53 -23.21
CA ASN A 551 -9.87 -31.58 -24.23
C ASN A 551 -10.39 -32.93 -23.72
N LEU A 552 -10.78 -33.06 -22.45
CA LEU A 552 -11.24 -34.32 -21.84
C LEU A 552 -12.37 -34.98 -22.65
N VAL A 553 -13.40 -34.22 -22.99
CA VAL A 553 -14.59 -34.73 -23.72
C VAL A 553 -14.21 -35.23 -25.12
N THR A 554 -13.27 -34.54 -25.77
CA THR A 554 -12.74 -34.96 -27.07
C THR A 554 -11.96 -36.27 -26.97
N GLU A 555 -11.17 -36.42 -25.92
CA GLU A 555 -10.42 -37.64 -25.66
C GLU A 555 -11.34 -38.84 -25.36
N LEU A 556 -12.32 -38.66 -24.47
CA LEU A 556 -13.31 -39.70 -24.17
C LEU A 556 -14.11 -40.09 -25.42
N ARG A 557 -14.49 -39.14 -26.26
CA ARG A 557 -15.14 -39.44 -27.56
C ARG A 557 -14.28 -40.36 -28.43
N GLN A 558 -12.99 -40.08 -28.56
CA GLN A 558 -12.06 -40.91 -29.34
C GLN A 558 -11.93 -42.33 -28.74
N VAL A 559 -11.90 -42.44 -27.41
CA VAL A 559 -11.85 -43.72 -26.70
C VAL A 559 -13.11 -44.55 -26.98
N LEU A 560 -14.29 -43.94 -26.88
CA LEU A 560 -15.58 -44.58 -27.13
C LEU A 560 -15.71 -45.05 -28.58
N GLU A 561 -15.39 -44.18 -29.55
CA GLU A 561 -15.44 -44.50 -30.97
C GLU A 561 -14.47 -45.64 -31.34
N ARG A 562 -13.25 -45.60 -30.81
CA ARG A 562 -12.22 -46.61 -31.10
C ARG A 562 -12.60 -48.02 -30.64
N HIS A 563 -13.27 -48.13 -29.50
CA HIS A 563 -13.67 -49.41 -28.90
C HIS A 563 -15.14 -49.79 -29.23
N GLY A 564 -15.85 -48.93 -29.95
CA GLY A 564 -17.26 -49.14 -30.30
C GLY A 564 -18.17 -49.22 -29.07
N LEU A 565 -17.86 -48.44 -28.03
CA LEU A 565 -18.59 -48.41 -26.77
C LEU A 565 -19.72 -47.37 -26.84
N GLN A 566 -20.91 -47.73 -26.35
CA GLN A 566 -21.97 -46.76 -26.17
C GLN A 566 -21.61 -45.80 -25.02
N PRO A 567 -21.83 -44.49 -25.15
CA PRO A 567 -21.39 -43.52 -24.14
C PRO A 567 -21.88 -43.83 -22.71
N HIS A 568 -23.12 -44.30 -22.57
CA HIS A 568 -23.73 -44.60 -21.27
C HIS A 568 -23.14 -45.84 -20.56
N GLN A 569 -22.28 -46.61 -21.23
CA GLN A 569 -21.58 -47.75 -20.64
C GLN A 569 -20.31 -47.32 -19.90
N MET A 570 -19.88 -46.06 -20.05
CA MET A 570 -18.78 -45.46 -19.30
C MET A 570 -19.33 -44.45 -18.31
N GLU A 571 -18.82 -44.51 -17.08
CA GLU A 571 -19.10 -43.55 -16.02
C GLU A 571 -17.78 -42.95 -15.55
N VAL A 572 -17.72 -41.62 -15.49
CA VAL A 572 -16.57 -40.90 -14.92
C VAL A 572 -16.90 -40.43 -13.53
N GLU A 573 -15.99 -40.69 -12.59
CA GLU A 573 -16.17 -40.41 -11.18
C GLU A 573 -15.33 -39.18 -10.81
N VAL A 574 -15.95 -38.20 -10.16
CA VAL A 574 -15.33 -36.94 -9.76
C VAL A 574 -15.56 -36.68 -8.28
N THR A 575 -14.55 -36.17 -7.57
CA THR A 575 -14.66 -35.89 -6.13
C THR A 575 -15.49 -34.63 -5.86
N GLU A 576 -15.94 -34.46 -4.62
CA GLU A 576 -16.60 -33.23 -4.17
C GLU A 576 -15.76 -31.97 -4.38
N GLU A 577 -14.44 -32.08 -4.22
CA GLU A 577 -13.52 -30.95 -4.33
C GLU A 577 -13.45 -30.43 -5.77
N ALA A 578 -13.42 -31.32 -6.76
CA ALA A 578 -13.46 -30.95 -8.19
C ALA A 578 -14.66 -30.05 -8.53
N LEU A 579 -15.77 -30.17 -7.80
CA LEU A 579 -16.99 -29.43 -8.05
C LEU A 579 -16.99 -28.01 -7.44
N THR A 580 -16.17 -27.74 -6.43
CA THR A 580 -16.22 -26.47 -5.67
C THR A 580 -15.23 -25.41 -6.15
N ILE A 581 -14.09 -25.81 -6.72
CA ILE A 581 -13.00 -24.88 -7.10
C ILE A 581 -13.45 -23.83 -8.13
N ASN A 582 -14.20 -24.22 -9.16
CA ASN A 582 -14.71 -23.30 -10.18
C ASN A 582 -16.09 -23.73 -10.70
N PRO A 583 -17.19 -23.28 -10.06
CA PRO A 583 -18.53 -23.82 -10.32
C PRO A 583 -19.04 -23.55 -11.74
N ASP A 584 -18.63 -22.43 -12.37
CA ASP A 584 -19.05 -22.08 -13.73
C ASP A 584 -18.40 -22.99 -14.78
N GLU A 585 -17.09 -23.27 -14.64
CA GLU A 585 -16.39 -24.20 -15.54
C GLU A 585 -16.83 -25.64 -15.30
N THR A 586 -16.99 -26.07 -14.04
CA THR A 586 -17.55 -27.38 -13.69
C THR A 586 -18.90 -27.61 -14.36
N ARG A 587 -19.81 -26.63 -14.30
CA ARG A 587 -21.12 -26.73 -14.96
C ARG A 587 -21.00 -26.90 -16.47
N LYS A 588 -20.08 -26.19 -17.13
CA LYS A 588 -19.84 -26.35 -18.57
C LYS A 588 -19.33 -27.74 -18.89
N GLN A 589 -18.35 -28.22 -18.12
CA GLN A 589 -17.73 -29.53 -18.33
C GLN A 589 -18.73 -30.67 -18.15
N LEU A 590 -19.55 -30.64 -17.09
CA LEU A 590 -20.62 -31.62 -16.87
C LEU A 590 -21.61 -31.65 -18.04
N LYS A 591 -22.02 -30.48 -18.55
CA LYS A 591 -22.89 -30.41 -19.74
C LYS A 591 -22.23 -31.03 -20.98
N LEU A 592 -20.93 -30.85 -21.16
CA LEU A 592 -20.21 -31.44 -22.29
C LEU A 592 -20.14 -32.97 -22.18
N LEU A 593 -19.87 -33.51 -20.99
CA LEU A 593 -19.88 -34.96 -20.71
C LEU A 593 -21.27 -35.57 -20.94
N ARG A 594 -22.31 -34.88 -20.46
CA ARG A 594 -23.71 -35.29 -20.68
C ARG A 594 -24.10 -35.27 -22.16
N ASN A 595 -23.70 -34.25 -22.92
CA ASN A 595 -23.94 -34.17 -24.36
C ASN A 595 -23.21 -35.28 -25.14
N LEU A 596 -22.08 -35.77 -24.61
CA LEU A 596 -21.42 -36.96 -25.15
C LEU A 596 -22.21 -38.25 -24.82
N GLY A 597 -22.97 -38.24 -23.73
CA GLY A 597 -23.78 -39.36 -23.23
C GLY A 597 -23.07 -40.24 -22.21
N VAL A 598 -21.91 -39.80 -21.69
CA VAL A 598 -21.15 -40.47 -20.62
C VAL A 598 -21.81 -40.14 -19.28
N ARG A 599 -21.91 -41.13 -18.40
CA ARG A 599 -22.47 -40.93 -17.05
C ARG A 599 -21.47 -40.23 -16.14
N VAL A 600 -21.96 -39.45 -15.20
CA VAL A 600 -21.11 -38.80 -14.19
C VAL A 600 -21.53 -39.21 -12.78
N ALA A 601 -20.56 -39.73 -12.03
CA ALA A 601 -20.72 -40.04 -10.63
C ALA A 601 -20.00 -39.01 -9.75
N LEU A 602 -20.63 -38.61 -8.65
CA LEU A 602 -19.97 -37.91 -7.56
C LEU A 602 -19.38 -38.94 -6.58
N ASP A 603 -18.08 -38.90 -6.42
CA ASP A 603 -17.29 -39.81 -5.60
C ASP A 603 -16.95 -39.22 -4.22
N ASP A 604 -16.63 -40.10 -3.27
CA ASP A 604 -16.24 -39.76 -1.90
C ASP A 604 -17.21 -38.82 -1.15
N PHE A 605 -18.53 -38.96 -1.37
CA PHE A 605 -19.50 -38.05 -0.77
C PHE A 605 -19.53 -38.15 0.76
N GLY A 606 -19.36 -37.01 1.45
CA GLY A 606 -19.29 -36.88 2.90
C GLY A 606 -17.86 -36.77 3.47
N SER A 607 -16.84 -36.90 2.62
CA SER A 607 -15.43 -36.65 3.01
C SER A 607 -15.03 -35.17 2.97
N GLY A 608 -15.75 -34.36 2.17
CA GLY A 608 -15.43 -32.97 1.88
C GLY A 608 -16.47 -31.96 2.38
N SER A 609 -16.34 -30.72 1.87
CA SER A 609 -17.21 -29.59 2.23
C SER A 609 -18.31 -29.31 1.21
N CYS A 610 -18.86 -30.33 0.55
CA CYS A 610 -19.95 -30.11 -0.41
C CYS A 610 -21.26 -29.70 0.27
N SER A 611 -21.83 -28.59 -0.17
CA SER A 611 -23.17 -28.17 0.25
C SER A 611 -24.22 -28.97 -0.52
N LEU A 612 -25.24 -29.49 0.18
CA LEU A 612 -26.40 -30.14 -0.46
C LEU A 612 -27.10 -29.25 -1.50
N SER A 613 -26.90 -27.93 -1.43
CA SER A 613 -27.39 -26.98 -2.45
C SER A 613 -26.72 -27.19 -3.81
N HIS A 614 -25.46 -27.63 -3.85
CA HIS A 614 -24.73 -27.89 -5.09
C HIS A 614 -25.29 -29.10 -5.82
N LEU A 615 -25.69 -30.16 -5.11
CA LEU A 615 -26.31 -31.35 -5.71
C LEU A 615 -27.56 -31.02 -6.53
N ARG A 616 -28.35 -30.02 -6.10
CA ARG A 616 -29.57 -29.59 -6.81
C ARG A 616 -29.27 -29.07 -8.21
N ASP A 617 -28.17 -28.32 -8.36
CA ASP A 617 -27.90 -27.57 -9.58
C ASP A 617 -26.92 -28.30 -10.52
N LEU A 618 -26.43 -29.49 -10.13
CA LEU A 618 -25.49 -30.30 -10.90
C LEU A 618 -26.23 -31.49 -11.54
N GLU A 619 -25.96 -31.73 -12.82
CA GLU A 619 -26.59 -32.80 -13.60
C GLU A 619 -25.76 -34.08 -13.47
N LEU A 620 -25.85 -34.74 -12.33
CA LEU A 620 -25.17 -36.00 -12.02
C LEU A 620 -26.10 -37.20 -12.28
N ASP A 621 -25.53 -38.39 -12.46
CA ASP A 621 -26.28 -39.64 -12.61
C ASP A 621 -26.22 -40.50 -11.34
N THR A 622 -25.06 -40.49 -10.67
CA THR A 622 -24.75 -41.36 -9.54
C THR A 622 -24.10 -40.57 -8.40
N LEU A 623 -24.41 -40.94 -7.16
CA LEU A 623 -23.72 -40.48 -5.95
C LEU A 623 -23.17 -41.69 -5.19
N LYS A 624 -21.86 -41.67 -4.93
CA LYS A 624 -21.14 -42.71 -4.18
C LYS A 624 -20.89 -42.19 -2.75
N LEU A 625 -21.40 -42.91 -1.75
CA LEU A 625 -21.21 -42.59 -0.34
C LEU A 625 -19.84 -43.10 0.11
N ASP A 626 -19.02 -42.21 0.68
CA ASP A 626 -17.66 -42.52 1.11
C ASP A 626 -17.61 -43.64 2.15
N ARG A 627 -16.59 -44.50 2.04
CA ARG A 627 -16.35 -45.63 2.93
C ARG A 627 -16.25 -45.25 4.41
N HIS A 628 -15.73 -44.07 4.76
CA HIS A 628 -15.56 -43.69 6.18
C HIS A 628 -16.91 -43.39 6.83
N LEU A 629 -17.88 -42.92 6.03
CA LEU A 629 -19.25 -42.73 6.47
C LEU A 629 -19.94 -44.10 6.68
N ILE A 630 -19.75 -45.03 5.74
CA ILE A 630 -20.31 -46.39 5.82
C ILE A 630 -19.70 -47.22 6.95
N ALA A 631 -18.39 -47.09 7.19
CA ALA A 631 -17.68 -47.83 8.25
C ALA A 631 -18.23 -47.60 9.66
N ARG A 632 -18.94 -46.49 9.90
CA ARG A 632 -19.53 -46.11 11.20
C ARG A 632 -20.99 -46.53 11.36
N LEU A 633 -21.59 -47.16 10.34
CA LEU A 633 -22.95 -47.65 10.38
C LEU A 633 -23.01 -49.06 11.00
N PRO A 634 -24.03 -49.38 11.81
CA PRO A 634 -25.16 -48.52 12.23
C PRO A 634 -24.92 -47.74 13.54
N ASP A 635 -23.75 -47.91 14.18
CA ASP A 635 -23.49 -47.48 15.56
C ASP A 635 -23.52 -45.96 15.76
N SER A 636 -23.09 -45.18 14.76
CA SER A 636 -23.13 -43.72 14.80
C SER A 636 -24.50 -43.18 14.40
N SER A 637 -25.30 -42.78 15.39
CA SER A 637 -26.64 -42.19 15.16
C SER A 637 -26.61 -40.95 14.25
N ARG A 638 -25.53 -40.15 14.31
CA ARG A 638 -25.35 -38.96 13.49
C ARG A 638 -25.06 -39.32 12.04
N ASP A 639 -24.10 -40.21 11.81
CA ASP A 639 -23.71 -40.62 10.45
C ASP A 639 -24.85 -41.41 9.79
N ALA A 640 -25.54 -42.28 10.54
CA ALA A 640 -26.73 -42.98 10.10
C ALA A 640 -27.86 -42.02 9.67
N SER A 641 -28.08 -40.93 10.43
CA SER A 641 -29.07 -39.91 10.07
C SER A 641 -28.69 -39.16 8.79
N LEU A 642 -27.41 -38.84 8.63
CA LEU A 642 -26.88 -38.18 7.43
C LEU A 642 -27.06 -39.08 6.19
N VAL A 643 -26.57 -40.32 6.25
CA VAL A 643 -26.65 -41.29 5.15
C VAL A 643 -28.09 -41.51 4.73
N ARG A 644 -29.01 -41.72 5.69
CA ARG A 644 -30.44 -41.88 5.38
C ARG A 644 -31.00 -40.68 4.64
N THR A 645 -30.71 -39.48 5.12
CA THR A 645 -31.20 -38.24 4.50
C THR A 645 -30.66 -38.07 3.09
N VAL A 646 -29.40 -38.43 2.85
CA VAL A 646 -28.77 -38.36 1.53
C VAL A 646 -29.40 -39.38 0.57
N ILE A 647 -29.65 -40.62 1.02
CA ILE A 647 -30.34 -41.63 0.21
C ILE A 647 -31.73 -41.14 -0.20
N ASP A 648 -32.51 -40.64 0.76
CA ASP A 648 -33.86 -40.12 0.50
C ASP A 648 -33.84 -38.94 -0.49
N LEU A 649 -32.90 -38.00 -0.32
CA LEU A 649 -32.73 -36.84 -1.21
C LEU A 649 -32.35 -37.26 -2.65
N CYS A 650 -31.40 -38.19 -2.77
CA CYS A 650 -30.97 -38.70 -4.08
C CYS A 650 -32.13 -39.35 -4.81
N LYS A 651 -32.95 -40.12 -4.10
CA LYS A 651 -34.16 -40.75 -4.63
C LYS A 651 -35.17 -39.73 -5.15
N GLU A 652 -35.36 -38.60 -4.46
CA GLU A 652 -36.22 -37.51 -4.94
C GLU A 652 -35.68 -36.82 -6.19
N TYR A 653 -34.35 -36.72 -6.33
CA TYR A 653 -33.68 -36.14 -7.51
C TYR A 653 -33.45 -37.14 -8.65
N GLY A 654 -33.78 -38.41 -8.46
CA GLY A 654 -33.53 -39.47 -9.45
C GLY A 654 -32.05 -39.81 -9.63
N LEU A 655 -31.23 -39.55 -8.61
CA LEU A 655 -29.82 -39.93 -8.54
C LEU A 655 -29.70 -41.34 -7.98
N LEU A 656 -28.89 -42.18 -8.64
CA LEU A 656 -28.58 -43.52 -8.17
C LEU A 656 -27.57 -43.44 -7.02
N VAL A 657 -27.82 -44.16 -5.93
CA VAL A 657 -26.88 -44.19 -4.78
C VAL A 657 -26.11 -45.51 -4.72
N ILE A 658 -24.79 -45.39 -4.60
CA ILE A 658 -23.87 -46.51 -4.34
C ILE A 658 -23.26 -46.30 -2.96
N ALA A 659 -23.35 -47.29 -2.07
CA ALA A 659 -22.63 -47.25 -0.80
C ALA A 659 -21.30 -47.99 -0.92
N GLU A 660 -20.20 -47.31 -0.61
CA GLU A 660 -18.85 -47.86 -0.73
C GLU A 660 -18.29 -48.38 0.60
N GLY A 661 -17.30 -49.26 0.52
CA GLY A 661 -16.65 -49.80 1.71
C GLY A 661 -17.58 -50.63 2.60
N VAL A 662 -18.58 -51.29 2.01
CA VAL A 662 -19.43 -52.24 2.75
C VAL A 662 -18.61 -53.49 3.07
N GLU A 663 -18.29 -53.68 4.35
CA GLU A 663 -17.43 -54.77 4.84
C GLU A 663 -18.19 -55.78 5.70
N THR A 664 -19.29 -55.38 6.36
CA THR A 664 -20.03 -56.24 7.27
C THR A 664 -21.49 -56.46 6.86
N VAL A 665 -22.07 -57.57 7.32
CA VAL A 665 -23.48 -57.91 7.05
C VAL A 665 -24.43 -56.91 7.71
N GLU A 666 -24.07 -56.37 8.88
CA GLU A 666 -24.85 -55.36 9.59
C GLU A 666 -24.95 -54.05 8.79
N GLN A 667 -23.84 -53.61 8.17
CA GLN A 667 -23.83 -52.43 7.29
C GLN A 667 -24.74 -52.65 6.09
N TYR A 668 -24.64 -53.81 5.43
CA TYR A 668 -25.51 -54.19 4.32
C TYR A 668 -26.99 -54.21 4.70
N GLN A 669 -27.35 -54.86 5.82
CA GLN A 669 -28.74 -54.93 6.29
C GLN A 669 -29.31 -53.55 6.59
N TRP A 670 -28.50 -52.67 7.19
CA TRP A 670 -28.90 -51.29 7.45
C TRP A 670 -29.14 -50.52 6.13
N LEU A 671 -28.25 -50.63 5.16
CA LEU A 671 -28.38 -49.99 3.84
C LEU A 671 -29.62 -50.50 3.08
N GLN A 672 -29.88 -51.81 3.14
CA GLN A 672 -31.08 -52.42 2.57
C GLN A 672 -32.36 -51.88 3.22
N ALA A 673 -32.40 -51.81 4.55
CA ALA A 673 -33.57 -51.31 5.28
C ALA A 673 -33.90 -49.84 4.97
N HIS A 674 -32.89 -49.05 4.57
CA HIS A 674 -33.03 -47.63 4.22
C HIS A 674 -33.09 -47.37 2.71
N GLY A 675 -33.20 -48.41 1.90
CA GLY A 675 -33.50 -48.29 0.47
C GLY A 675 -32.31 -47.85 -0.41
N CYS A 676 -31.08 -48.11 0.01
CA CYS A 676 -29.91 -48.00 -0.88
C CYS A 676 -30.04 -48.98 -2.05
N GLU A 677 -29.67 -48.55 -3.26
CA GLU A 677 -29.87 -49.36 -4.48
C GLU A 677 -28.71 -50.31 -4.74
N TYR A 678 -27.47 -49.83 -4.59
CA TYR A 678 -26.26 -50.55 -4.95
C TYR A 678 -25.20 -50.46 -3.85
N VAL A 679 -24.38 -51.50 -3.74
CA VAL A 679 -23.27 -51.57 -2.79
C VAL A 679 -21.99 -52.01 -3.46
N GLN A 680 -20.88 -51.51 -2.93
CA GLN A 680 -19.53 -51.86 -3.30
C GLN A 680 -18.70 -52.01 -2.02
N GLY A 681 -17.91 -53.08 -1.90
CA GLY A 681 -17.09 -53.30 -0.73
C GLY A 681 -16.58 -54.72 -0.59
N PHE A 682 -15.78 -54.96 0.45
CA PHE A 682 -15.14 -56.26 0.67
C PHE A 682 -16.11 -57.37 1.05
N LEU A 683 -17.33 -57.03 1.50
CA LEU A 683 -18.41 -57.99 1.69
C LEU A 683 -18.81 -58.69 0.38
N VAL A 684 -18.78 -57.94 -0.75
CA VAL A 684 -19.07 -58.47 -2.08
C VAL A 684 -17.82 -59.12 -2.66
N ALA A 685 -16.76 -58.31 -2.85
CA ALA A 685 -15.44 -58.77 -3.25
C ALA A 685 -14.40 -57.67 -3.07
N ARG A 686 -13.16 -58.09 -2.78
CA ARG A 686 -11.98 -57.24 -3.00
C ARG A 686 -11.82 -56.97 -4.50
N PRO A 687 -11.11 -55.89 -4.91
CA PRO A 687 -10.83 -55.63 -6.32
C PRO A 687 -10.13 -56.82 -7.00
N LEU A 688 -10.56 -57.14 -8.22
CA LEU A 688 -10.23 -58.39 -8.92
C LEU A 688 -9.54 -58.13 -10.24
N VAL A 689 -8.76 -59.10 -10.72
CA VAL A 689 -8.31 -59.09 -12.12
C VAL A 689 -9.49 -59.39 -13.05
N ALA A 690 -9.38 -59.01 -14.32
CA ALA A 690 -10.47 -59.15 -15.29
C ALA A 690 -11.03 -60.57 -15.40
N GLU A 691 -10.17 -61.59 -15.29
CA GLU A 691 -10.55 -63.01 -15.41
C GLU A 691 -11.49 -63.47 -14.28
N ASP A 692 -11.30 -62.95 -13.07
CA ASP A 692 -12.08 -63.31 -11.88
C ASP A 692 -13.47 -62.63 -11.85
N THR A 693 -13.73 -61.70 -12.77
CA THR A 693 -15.02 -60.99 -12.82
C THR A 693 -16.17 -61.87 -13.31
N ALA A 694 -15.88 -62.94 -14.07
CA ALA A 694 -16.87 -63.83 -14.67
C ALA A 694 -17.86 -64.46 -13.65
N ARG A 695 -17.47 -64.55 -12.37
CA ARG A 695 -18.35 -65.03 -11.29
C ARG A 695 -19.54 -64.13 -10.98
N PHE A 696 -19.57 -62.90 -11.50
CA PHE A 696 -20.67 -61.95 -11.35
C PHE A 696 -21.63 -61.94 -12.55
N THR A 697 -21.52 -62.92 -13.46
CA THR A 697 -22.50 -63.13 -14.53
C THR A 697 -23.83 -63.65 -13.98
N GLU A 698 -23.78 -64.40 -12.88
CA GLU A 698 -24.96 -64.78 -12.10
C GLU A 698 -25.22 -63.76 -10.97
N PRO A 699 -26.48 -63.59 -10.52
CA PRO A 699 -26.79 -62.71 -9.40
C PRO A 699 -26.06 -63.13 -8.12
N PHE A 700 -25.50 -62.17 -7.41
CA PHE A 700 -24.84 -62.36 -6.13
C PHE A 700 -25.85 -62.83 -5.07
N ASP A 701 -25.53 -63.91 -4.39
CA ASP A 701 -26.41 -64.52 -3.40
C ASP A 701 -26.28 -63.83 -2.03
N TRP A 702 -27.13 -62.82 -1.81
CA TRP A 702 -27.25 -62.15 -0.51
C TRP A 702 -27.73 -63.08 0.61
N SER A 703 -28.44 -64.17 0.30
CA SER A 703 -28.98 -65.09 1.30
C SER A 703 -27.89 -65.95 1.95
N ALA A 704 -26.83 -66.25 1.22
CA ALA A 704 -25.65 -66.96 1.73
C ALA A 704 -24.89 -66.18 2.82
N LEU A 705 -25.13 -64.87 2.96
CA LEU A 705 -24.52 -64.00 3.98
C LEU A 705 -25.41 -63.79 5.21
N ALA A 706 -26.69 -64.16 5.15
CA ALA A 706 -27.68 -63.93 6.20
C ALA A 706 -27.86 -65.13 7.16
N GLY A 707 -27.06 -66.19 6.99
CA GLY A 707 -27.01 -67.38 7.86
C GLY A 707 -25.61 -67.60 8.40
#